data_AF-A0A0F6W1L9-F1
#
_entry.id   AF-A0A0F6W1L9-F1
#
_cell.length_a   1.000
_cell.length_b   1.000
_cell.length_c   1.000
_cell.angle_alpha   90.00
_cell.angle_beta   90.00
_cell.angle_gamma   90.00
#
_symmetry.space_group_name_H-M   'P 1'
#
loop_
_entity.id
_entity.type
_entity.pdbx_description
1 polymer ?
#
loop_
_entity_poly.entity_id
_entity_poly.type
_entity_poly.pdbx_seq_one_letter_code
_entity_poly.pdbx_strand_id
1 'polypeptide(L)'
;MTTAAIVCGLGAFGASVARRLEEELPRDRAPFAFIALDPCPSPSAIASAVIERARALLAHERMVRARDAAGEDGLTELLVIPIAHLGERGPRGAIEGALAAIEERVIGELGPIFEPFRTGSERNAIVAPMLAMPHPHGHADGEAIIASVRALVSAVRARPSTRRCTPQVWLVEDVAEFSILSEGELEQNVRNFVTLLLRARPALDRVQTVLHGTAPDAPLATFACAVAELPRERIRRWATSQVALELLDAVLDAKLEGATLSEVDALEQVELDALDPNADAAHVVRDVLERYVPPIENDAPPRWHESAETIRARYGPDHGDPSLDDPQPPPDQPLGFALERMRQIEDAWRLLQRRRFDDLVARERADMEAARESLITRVKARVDRELWGTPSPDAFRRTTELVDKLRRGVAMRLEDAITERDAIEPTPSPSFDDLRARHAELLDAARRKPDLARMVLWGLLATMATIVLVPSILVELAGAIDAQPSDWYEPWLRARAIWTAGIAGLIAIGAHLAWHVWRAHAAAVEAHREMWAAIRRTVTGEQRSVATYFTTRLRLSRATARVQALLALRATLDRDAEALLLAERAAQRARAELLAEQRALGVVREAERIDLSGLLGGRGETLVEGLAGAAAARALLRQLPADARPTRERDLLRALADREGWARRWRDEVPFSSLASLRAGAAPHAEPVATWDPFAESEDAEAASAQIASFLRRQARSLRVALDFTGREVGGDAHVVYDGVGVVPPAAEAEVARRLEKESASGAPIRCARGVEEDRAYWLVVVTDIELERVASLRSAKPSATPPSAAEAPRFEIEEEAAARVATLARRAPARDPEDGA
;
A
#
# COMPACT_ATOMS: atom_id res chain seq x y z
N MET A 1 -38.66 23.86 18.51
CA MET A 1 -38.15 23.56 19.87
C MET A 1 -36.94 22.67 19.71
N THR A 2 -35.78 23.17 20.14
CA THR A 2 -34.52 22.43 20.07
C THR A 2 -34.19 22.03 21.51
N THR A 3 -34.20 20.73 21.80
CA THR A 3 -33.91 20.20 23.14
C THR A 3 -32.46 19.79 23.21
N ALA A 4 -31.63 20.55 23.91
CA ALA A 4 -30.27 20.16 24.24
C ALA A 4 -30.30 19.23 25.46
N ALA A 5 -29.52 18.15 25.43
CA ALA A 5 -29.48 17.20 26.54
C ALA A 5 -28.06 16.83 26.95
N ILE A 6 -27.85 16.66 28.26
CA ILE A 6 -26.57 16.25 28.84
C ILE A 6 -26.80 15.03 29.70
N VAL A 7 -26.22 13.90 29.32
CA VAL A 7 -26.23 12.68 30.13
C VAL A 7 -24.95 12.63 30.95
N CYS A 8 -25.08 12.57 32.27
CA CYS A 8 -23.96 12.58 33.22
C CYS A 8 -23.96 11.29 34.04
N GLY A 9 -23.12 10.34 33.65
CA GLY A 9 -22.92 9.08 34.35
C GLY A 9 -21.96 9.22 35.53
N LEU A 10 -22.42 8.87 36.73
CA LEU A 10 -21.66 8.94 37.98
C LEU A 10 -21.35 7.54 38.51
N GLY A 11 -20.07 7.28 38.79
CA GLY A 11 -19.61 5.96 39.23
C GLY A 11 -19.53 4.96 38.10
N ALA A 12 -19.24 3.70 38.43
CA ALA A 12 -18.97 2.66 37.42
C ALA A 12 -20.21 2.38 36.57
N PHE A 13 -21.37 2.18 37.22
CA PHE A 13 -22.66 1.94 36.56
C PHE A 13 -23.08 3.10 35.66
N GLY A 14 -23.12 4.32 36.22
CA GLY A 14 -23.56 5.50 35.48
C GLY A 14 -22.63 5.81 34.29
N ALA A 15 -21.31 5.70 34.49
CA ALA A 15 -20.33 5.89 33.43
C ALA A 15 -20.41 4.82 32.34
N SER A 16 -20.81 3.58 32.66
CA SER A 16 -21.10 2.54 31.67
C SER A 16 -22.27 2.94 30.77
N VAL A 17 -23.42 3.30 31.37
CA VAL A 17 -24.61 3.76 30.64
C VAL A 17 -24.27 4.94 29.72
N ALA A 18 -23.57 5.96 30.24
CA ALA A 18 -23.24 7.16 29.47
C ALA A 18 -22.32 6.86 28.28
N ARG A 19 -21.30 6.00 28.46
CA ARG A 19 -20.42 5.56 27.36
C ARG A 19 -21.18 4.76 26.32
N ARG A 20 -22.08 3.88 26.77
CA ARG A 20 -22.87 3.05 25.87
C ARG A 20 -23.82 3.88 25.02
N LEU A 21 -24.49 4.86 25.63
CA LEU A 21 -25.32 5.84 24.91
C LEU A 21 -24.49 6.67 23.92
N GLU A 22 -23.27 7.05 24.28
CA GLU A 22 -22.38 7.78 23.37
C GLU A 22 -21.98 6.95 22.13
N GLU A 23 -21.78 5.65 22.29
CA GLU A 23 -21.51 4.72 21.17
C GLU A 23 -22.73 4.57 20.23
N GLU A 24 -23.93 4.50 20.81
CA GLU A 24 -25.19 4.25 20.09
C GLU A 24 -25.78 5.53 19.46
N LEU A 25 -25.46 6.70 20.01
CA LEU A 25 -26.03 8.00 19.63
C LEU A 25 -24.94 8.88 18.98
N PRO A 26 -24.75 8.84 17.64
CA PRO A 26 -23.69 9.59 16.98
C PRO A 26 -23.86 11.12 17.12
N ARG A 27 -22.72 11.82 17.24
CA ARG A 27 -22.61 13.26 17.54
C ARG A 27 -23.05 14.20 16.40
N ASP A 28 -23.21 13.69 15.18
CA ASP A 28 -23.15 14.54 13.98
C ASP A 28 -24.39 15.39 13.67
N ARG A 29 -25.51 15.21 14.40
CA ARG A 29 -26.75 15.99 14.13
C ARG A 29 -27.61 16.32 15.35
N ALA A 30 -27.31 15.81 16.54
CA ALA A 30 -28.17 15.99 17.71
C ALA A 30 -27.46 16.79 18.84
N PRO A 31 -28.15 17.70 19.54
CA PRO A 31 -27.58 18.53 20.59
C PRO A 31 -27.41 17.76 21.92
N PHE A 32 -26.73 16.62 21.87
CA PHE A 32 -26.50 15.75 23.04
C PHE A 32 -25.02 15.78 23.45
N ALA A 33 -24.76 15.78 24.76
CA ALA A 33 -23.43 15.56 25.31
C ALA A 33 -23.46 14.45 26.35
N PHE A 34 -22.40 13.66 26.38
CA PHE A 34 -22.21 12.57 27.33
C PHE A 34 -21.00 12.89 28.21
N ILE A 35 -21.16 12.68 29.51
CA ILE A 35 -20.12 12.84 30.52
C ILE A 35 -20.09 11.53 31.31
N ALA A 36 -18.98 10.81 31.27
CA ALA A 36 -18.77 9.58 32.02
C ALA A 36 -17.71 9.82 33.10
N LEU A 37 -18.08 9.72 34.37
CA LEU A 37 -17.23 10.07 35.52
C LEU A 37 -17.01 8.85 36.43
N ASP A 38 -15.89 8.16 36.22
CA ASP A 38 -15.43 7.03 37.01
C ASP A 38 -13.92 7.17 37.33
N PRO A 39 -13.52 7.31 38.61
CA PRO A 39 -14.36 7.32 39.82
C PRO A 39 -15.18 8.61 39.97
N CYS A 40 -16.27 8.55 40.75
CA CYS A 40 -17.16 9.69 41.00
C CYS A 40 -16.43 10.86 41.70
N PRO A 41 -16.35 12.06 41.07
CA PRO A 41 -15.63 13.21 41.61
C PRO A 41 -16.47 14.01 42.61
N SER A 42 -15.93 15.12 43.13
CA SER A 42 -16.66 15.98 44.07
C SER A 42 -17.89 16.64 43.41
N PRO A 43 -18.96 16.95 44.18
CA PRO A 43 -20.16 17.62 43.66
C PRO A 43 -19.91 18.88 42.81
N SER A 44 -18.94 19.72 43.21
CA SER A 44 -18.60 20.95 42.49
C SER A 44 -17.89 20.69 41.16
N ALA A 45 -17.10 19.61 41.07
CA ALA A 45 -16.47 19.18 39.82
C ALA A 45 -17.51 18.63 38.84
N ILE A 46 -18.48 17.85 39.34
CA ILE A 46 -19.61 17.35 38.52
C ILE A 46 -20.39 18.53 37.93
N ALA A 47 -20.76 19.50 38.76
CA ALA A 47 -21.49 20.68 38.30
C ALA A 47 -20.68 21.51 37.29
N SER A 48 -19.35 21.60 37.45
CA SER A 48 -18.45 22.26 36.47
C SER A 48 -18.48 21.57 35.12
N ALA A 49 -18.34 20.25 35.08
CA ALA A 49 -18.36 19.49 33.84
C ALA A 49 -19.70 19.64 33.10
N VAL A 50 -20.82 19.57 33.84
CA VAL A 50 -22.16 19.76 33.26
C VAL A 50 -22.31 21.15 32.64
N ILE A 51 -21.91 22.21 33.36
CA ILE A 51 -22.05 23.59 32.88
C ILE A 51 -21.14 23.86 31.67
N GLU A 52 -19.91 23.36 31.68
CA GLU A 52 -18.99 23.49 30.54
C GLU A 52 -19.60 22.86 29.27
N ARG A 53 -20.17 21.65 29.40
CA ARG A 53 -20.85 20.99 28.29
C ARG A 53 -22.14 21.68 27.87
N ALA A 54 -22.92 22.21 28.82
CA ALA A 54 -24.10 23.01 28.51
C ALA A 54 -23.74 24.24 27.67
N ARG A 55 -22.66 24.94 28.04
CA ARG A 55 -22.17 26.11 27.30
C ARG A 55 -21.73 25.76 25.87
N ALA A 56 -21.05 24.63 25.72
CA ALA A 56 -20.61 24.14 24.41
C ALA A 56 -21.80 23.74 23.52
N LEU A 57 -22.76 22.97 24.05
CA LEU A 57 -23.95 22.52 23.32
C LEU A 57 -24.86 23.66 22.88
N LEU A 58 -25.09 24.64 23.78
CA LEU A 58 -25.97 25.77 23.51
C LEU A 58 -25.30 26.87 22.67
N ALA A 59 -24.03 26.71 22.27
CA ALA A 59 -23.21 27.76 21.68
C ALA A 59 -23.38 29.09 22.44
N HIS A 60 -23.21 29.03 23.77
CA HIS A 60 -23.67 30.03 24.74
C HIS A 60 -23.37 31.48 24.37
N GLU A 61 -22.22 31.78 23.74
CA GLU A 61 -21.88 33.13 23.28
C GLU A 61 -22.78 33.67 22.16
N ARG A 62 -23.29 32.81 21.26
CA ARG A 62 -24.27 33.21 20.22
C ARG A 62 -25.64 33.45 20.83
N MET A 63 -26.12 32.58 21.73
CA MET A 63 -27.43 32.72 22.36
C MET A 63 -27.50 33.91 23.32
N VAL A 64 -26.44 34.19 24.09
CA VAL A 64 -26.37 35.38 24.97
C VAL A 64 -26.41 36.68 24.17
N ARG A 65 -25.85 36.72 22.95
CA ARG A 65 -25.93 37.88 22.04
C ARG A 65 -27.30 38.03 21.36
N ALA A 66 -28.04 36.94 21.22
CA ALA A 66 -29.40 36.91 20.65
C ALA A 66 -30.51 37.06 21.71
N ARG A 67 -30.15 37.19 23.01
CA ARG A 67 -31.06 37.24 24.17
C ARG A 67 -32.20 38.25 24.03
N ASP A 68 -31.95 39.35 23.32
CA ASP A 68 -32.90 40.47 23.15
C ASP A 68 -33.48 40.54 21.73
N ALA A 69 -33.13 39.61 20.82
CA ALA A 69 -33.75 39.50 19.51
C ALA A 69 -34.93 38.53 19.60
N ALA A 70 -36.13 38.99 19.21
CA ALA A 70 -37.28 38.11 19.03
C ALA A 70 -37.02 37.17 17.84
N GLY A 71 -36.26 36.10 18.09
CA GLY A 71 -35.81 35.16 17.06
C GLY A 71 -36.91 34.16 16.68
N GLU A 72 -37.00 33.88 15.38
CA GLU A 72 -37.89 32.90 14.75
C GLU A 72 -37.62 31.43 15.17
N ASP A 73 -36.57 31.17 15.98
CA ASP A 73 -36.02 29.82 16.27
C ASP A 73 -36.75 29.03 17.37
N GLY A 74 -37.74 29.61 18.06
CA GLY A 74 -38.58 28.93 19.06
C GLY A 74 -37.90 28.61 20.41
N LEU A 75 -38.68 28.03 21.35
CA LEU A 75 -38.24 27.76 22.73
C LEU A 75 -37.08 26.75 22.76
N THR A 76 -35.97 27.11 23.41
CA THR A 76 -34.82 26.21 23.68
C THR A 76 -34.98 25.57 25.05
N GLU A 77 -34.79 24.25 25.12
CA GLU A 77 -34.89 23.45 26.35
C GLU A 77 -33.55 22.75 26.66
N LEU A 78 -33.18 22.68 27.94
CA LEU A 78 -32.00 21.98 28.44
C LEU A 78 -32.43 20.85 29.40
N LEU A 79 -32.10 19.62 29.05
CA LEU A 79 -32.35 18.43 29.87
C LEU A 79 -31.02 17.85 30.38
N VAL A 80 -30.78 17.91 31.69
CA VAL A 80 -29.62 17.28 32.34
C VAL A 80 -30.08 15.98 32.99
N ILE A 81 -29.44 14.86 32.67
CA ILE A 81 -29.79 13.52 33.13
C ILE A 81 -28.60 12.93 33.91
N PRO A 82 -28.50 13.18 35.23
CA PRO A 82 -27.56 12.48 36.10
C PRO A 82 -27.98 11.01 36.25
N ILE A 83 -27.07 10.07 36.02
CA ILE A 83 -27.30 8.63 36.17
C ILE A 83 -26.36 8.10 37.25
N ALA A 84 -26.90 7.43 38.26
CA ALA A 84 -26.11 6.89 39.37
C ALA A 84 -26.71 5.60 39.93
N HIS A 85 -25.86 4.76 40.53
CA HIS A 85 -26.28 3.57 41.27
C HIS A 85 -26.05 3.77 42.78
N LEU A 86 -27.10 3.71 43.60
CA LEU A 86 -27.05 3.97 45.04
C LEU A 86 -26.39 2.83 45.85
N GLY A 87 -26.17 1.66 45.23
CA GLY A 87 -25.31 0.62 45.80
C GLY A 87 -23.83 1.03 45.86
N GLU A 88 -23.40 1.95 44.99
CA GLU A 88 -22.02 2.43 44.97
C GLU A 88 -21.80 3.55 45.99
N ARG A 89 -20.79 3.40 46.87
CA ARG A 89 -20.52 4.36 47.96
C ARG A 89 -20.20 5.78 47.47
N GLY A 90 -19.45 5.90 46.39
CA GLY A 90 -19.05 7.20 45.81
C GLY A 90 -20.26 8.01 45.33
N PRO A 91 -21.02 7.52 44.34
CA PRO A 91 -22.25 8.16 43.88
C PRO A 91 -23.28 8.38 44.97
N ARG A 92 -23.52 7.40 45.88
CA ARG A 92 -24.47 7.55 47.00
C ARG A 92 -24.13 8.74 47.90
N GLY A 93 -22.84 8.95 48.20
CA GLY A 93 -22.39 10.09 49.01
C GLY A 93 -22.38 11.43 48.27
N ALA A 94 -22.28 11.41 46.94
CA ALA A 94 -22.13 12.62 46.12
C ALA A 94 -23.45 13.14 45.53
N ILE A 95 -24.44 12.28 45.26
CA ILE A 95 -25.61 12.62 44.43
C ILE A 95 -26.42 13.80 44.97
N GLU A 96 -26.70 13.86 46.27
CA GLU A 96 -27.45 14.97 46.89
C GLU A 96 -26.74 16.31 46.67
N GLY A 97 -25.44 16.36 47.01
CA GLY A 97 -24.61 17.55 46.78
C GLY A 97 -24.46 17.89 45.30
N ALA A 98 -24.35 16.87 44.44
CA ALA A 98 -24.20 17.06 43.00
C ALA A 98 -25.46 17.67 42.38
N LEU A 99 -26.66 17.19 42.73
CA LEU A 99 -27.91 17.79 42.28
C LEU A 99 -28.06 19.23 42.80
N ALA A 100 -27.73 19.47 44.06
CA ALA A 100 -27.77 20.80 44.63
C ALA A 100 -26.84 21.77 43.88
N ALA A 101 -25.60 21.36 43.60
CA ALA A 101 -24.60 22.17 42.90
C ALA A 101 -24.91 22.36 41.40
N ILE A 102 -25.40 21.31 40.72
CA ILE A 102 -25.86 21.40 39.32
C ILE A 102 -27.02 22.40 39.25
N GLU A 103 -28.02 22.25 40.10
CA GLU A 103 -29.20 23.12 40.09
C GLU A 103 -28.84 24.58 40.41
N GLU A 104 -28.01 24.83 41.43
CA GLU A 104 -27.53 26.18 41.76
C GLU A 104 -26.83 26.84 40.57
N ARG A 105 -25.96 26.11 39.87
CA ARG A 105 -25.22 26.65 38.74
C ARG A 105 -26.05 26.77 37.47
N VAL A 106 -26.95 25.83 37.20
CA VAL A 106 -27.89 25.92 36.06
C VAL A 106 -28.80 27.14 36.24
N ILE A 107 -29.34 27.35 37.44
CA ILE A 107 -30.16 28.54 37.74
C ILE A 107 -29.32 29.82 37.71
N GLY A 108 -28.16 29.83 38.37
CA GLY A 108 -27.34 31.03 38.51
C GLY A 108 -26.70 31.50 37.20
N GLU A 109 -26.16 30.55 36.41
CA GLU A 109 -25.39 30.87 35.21
C GLU A 109 -26.22 30.80 33.92
N LEU A 110 -27.15 29.85 33.81
CA LEU A 110 -27.96 29.63 32.60
C LEU A 110 -29.41 30.12 32.76
N GLY A 111 -29.90 30.33 33.98
CA GLY A 111 -31.26 30.77 34.28
C GLY A 111 -31.72 32.00 33.48
N PRO A 112 -30.92 33.07 33.33
CA PRO A 112 -31.31 34.24 32.54
C PRO A 112 -31.67 33.95 31.08
N ILE A 113 -31.20 32.84 30.50
CA ILE A 113 -31.53 32.39 29.13
C ILE A 113 -32.91 31.72 29.10
N PHE A 114 -33.29 31.01 30.15
CA PHE A 114 -34.51 30.18 30.19
C PHE A 114 -35.68 30.83 30.94
N GLU A 115 -35.43 31.84 31.78
CA GLU A 115 -36.46 32.55 32.56
C GLU A 115 -37.56 33.23 31.69
N PRO A 116 -37.27 33.81 30.50
CA PRO A 116 -38.28 34.40 29.62
C PRO A 116 -39.22 33.40 28.95
N PHE A 117 -38.85 32.12 28.92
CA PHE A 117 -39.49 31.08 28.10
C PHE A 117 -40.30 30.07 28.93
N ARG A 118 -40.60 30.40 30.19
CA ARG A 118 -41.41 29.57 31.08
C ARG A 118 -42.84 29.45 30.56
N THR A 119 -43.31 28.23 30.35
CA THR A 119 -44.74 27.93 30.14
C THR A 119 -45.40 27.66 31.48
N GLY A 120 -45.93 28.71 32.13
CA GLY A 120 -46.57 28.58 33.44
C GLY A 120 -45.58 28.25 34.58
N SER A 121 -45.85 27.19 35.34
CA SER A 121 -44.96 26.70 36.42
C SER A 121 -43.77 25.89 35.91
N GLU A 122 -43.77 25.47 34.65
CA GLU A 122 -42.79 24.58 34.03
C GLU A 122 -41.52 25.34 33.60
N ARG A 123 -40.34 24.75 33.84
CA ARG A 123 -39.03 25.31 33.47
C ARG A 123 -38.49 24.56 32.26
N ASN A 124 -37.93 25.31 31.31
CA ASN A 124 -37.22 24.73 30.16
C ASN A 124 -35.82 24.20 30.51
N ALA A 125 -35.34 24.36 31.74
CA ALA A 125 -34.10 23.77 32.23
C ALA A 125 -34.45 22.75 33.32
N ILE A 126 -34.26 21.46 32.99
CA ILE A 126 -34.72 20.32 33.80
C ILE A 126 -33.53 19.45 34.17
N VAL A 127 -33.41 19.11 35.44
CA VAL A 127 -32.50 18.08 35.95
C VAL A 127 -33.33 16.86 36.31
N ALA A 128 -33.18 15.77 35.56
CA ALA A 128 -33.92 14.52 35.72
C ALA A 128 -32.98 13.41 36.20
N PRO A 129 -32.69 13.31 37.52
CA PRO A 129 -31.83 12.27 38.07
C PRO A 129 -32.48 10.90 37.89
N MET A 130 -31.74 9.99 37.26
CA MET A 130 -32.09 8.59 37.02
C MET A 130 -31.25 7.73 37.97
N LEU A 131 -31.87 7.25 39.04
CA LEU A 131 -31.18 6.54 40.11
C LEU A 131 -31.58 5.07 40.08
N ALA A 132 -30.56 4.23 39.91
CA ALA A 132 -30.65 2.80 40.13
C ALA A 132 -30.35 2.50 41.60
N MET A 133 -31.04 1.55 42.22
CA MET A 133 -30.71 1.09 43.57
C MET A 133 -30.88 -0.42 43.72
N PRO A 134 -30.03 -1.08 44.51
CA PRO A 134 -30.28 -2.45 44.90
C PRO A 134 -31.36 -2.50 45.99
N HIS A 135 -32.07 -3.62 46.09
CA HIS A 135 -33.14 -3.82 47.07
C HIS A 135 -32.61 -3.57 48.48
N PRO A 136 -33.05 -2.51 49.18
CA PRO A 136 -32.42 -2.10 50.43
C PRO A 136 -32.43 -3.18 51.51
N HIS A 137 -33.50 -3.97 51.62
CA HIS A 137 -33.58 -5.03 52.63
C HIS A 137 -32.69 -6.25 52.32
N GLY A 138 -32.24 -6.41 51.07
CA GLY A 138 -31.34 -7.47 50.62
C GLY A 138 -29.87 -7.06 50.54
N HIS A 139 -29.56 -5.77 50.71
CA HIS A 139 -28.22 -5.21 50.48
C HIS A 139 -27.49 -4.85 51.79
N ALA A 140 -26.17 -5.08 51.84
CA ALA A 140 -25.35 -4.87 53.05
C ALA A 140 -25.40 -3.41 53.56
N ASP A 141 -25.46 -2.44 52.65
CA ASP A 141 -25.58 -1.01 52.95
C ASP A 141 -27.05 -0.50 52.92
N GLY A 142 -28.04 -1.38 53.11
CA GLY A 142 -29.47 -1.09 52.95
C GLY A 142 -29.98 0.17 53.67
N GLU A 143 -29.70 0.30 54.96
CA GLU A 143 -30.11 1.48 55.75
C GLU A 143 -29.49 2.79 55.22
N ALA A 144 -28.25 2.73 54.71
CA ALA A 144 -27.59 3.89 54.12
C ALA A 144 -28.22 4.28 52.77
N ILE A 145 -28.69 3.30 51.99
CA ILE A 145 -29.44 3.54 50.74
C ILE A 145 -30.77 4.22 51.06
N ILE A 146 -31.54 3.68 52.02
CA ILE A 146 -32.81 4.28 52.45
C ILE A 146 -32.59 5.71 52.94
N ALA A 147 -31.60 5.94 53.80
CA ALA A 147 -31.28 7.27 54.31
C ALA A 147 -30.92 8.25 53.18
N SER A 148 -30.14 7.81 52.19
CA SER A 148 -29.76 8.63 51.03
C SER A 148 -30.97 9.03 50.18
N VAL A 149 -31.88 8.09 49.87
CA VAL A 149 -33.11 8.40 49.11
C VAL A 149 -34.00 9.37 49.87
N ARG A 150 -34.19 9.16 51.18
CA ARG A 150 -35.00 10.06 52.03
C ARG A 150 -34.41 11.47 52.09
N ALA A 151 -33.10 11.58 52.28
CA ALA A 151 -32.38 12.86 52.28
C ALA A 151 -32.56 13.59 50.94
N LEU A 152 -32.38 12.87 49.83
CA LEU A 152 -32.55 13.41 48.48
C LEU A 152 -33.97 13.93 48.24
N VAL A 153 -34.99 13.13 48.54
CA VAL A 153 -36.40 13.52 48.37
C VAL A 153 -36.74 14.72 49.26
N SER A 154 -36.26 14.73 50.51
CA SER A 154 -36.45 15.87 51.42
C SER A 154 -35.78 17.14 50.88
N ALA A 155 -34.57 17.03 50.33
CA ALA A 155 -33.84 18.16 49.77
C ALA A 155 -34.55 18.75 48.54
N VAL A 156 -35.10 17.90 47.66
CA VAL A 156 -35.89 18.32 46.50
C VAL A 156 -37.20 18.99 46.94
N ARG A 157 -37.92 18.40 47.93
CA ARG A 157 -39.16 18.96 48.48
C ARG A 157 -38.98 20.29 49.19
N ALA A 158 -37.83 20.51 49.83
CA ALA A 158 -37.55 21.75 50.57
C ALA A 158 -37.51 22.99 49.66
N ARG A 159 -37.36 22.81 48.33
CA ARG A 159 -37.36 23.90 47.35
C ARG A 159 -38.75 24.13 46.78
N PRO A 160 -39.22 25.39 46.65
CA PRO A 160 -40.49 25.68 46.01
C PRO A 160 -40.55 25.14 44.57
N SER A 161 -41.68 24.52 44.21
CA SER A 161 -41.90 23.92 42.88
C SER A 161 -41.69 24.88 41.71
N THR A 162 -41.93 26.17 41.91
CA THR A 162 -41.70 27.23 40.92
C THR A 162 -40.24 27.63 40.73
N ARG A 163 -39.35 27.21 41.64
CA ARG A 163 -37.91 27.55 41.65
C ARG A 163 -37.00 26.34 41.44
N ARG A 164 -37.51 25.11 41.58
CA ARG A 164 -36.73 23.88 41.39
C ARG A 164 -36.45 23.59 39.92
N CYS A 165 -35.22 23.16 39.60
CA CYS A 165 -34.88 22.55 38.30
C CYS A 165 -35.01 21.03 38.33
N THR A 166 -35.05 20.42 39.50
CA THR A 166 -35.28 18.98 39.69
C THR A 166 -36.76 18.74 40.03
N PRO A 167 -37.65 18.53 39.05
CA PRO A 167 -39.07 18.34 39.34
C PRO A 167 -39.39 16.96 39.92
N GLN A 168 -38.68 15.93 39.48
CA GLN A 168 -38.88 14.54 39.87
C GLN A 168 -37.53 13.84 40.05
N VAL A 169 -37.52 12.83 40.91
CA VAL A 169 -36.42 11.90 41.14
C VAL A 169 -36.86 10.53 40.64
N TRP A 170 -36.23 10.08 39.55
CA TRP A 170 -36.50 8.77 39.00
C TRP A 170 -35.72 7.71 39.75
N LEU A 171 -36.43 6.74 40.30
CA LEU A 171 -35.87 5.64 41.08
C LEU A 171 -36.29 4.32 40.45
N VAL A 172 -35.31 3.48 40.13
CA VAL A 172 -35.51 2.11 39.65
C VAL A 172 -34.74 1.17 40.55
N GLU A 173 -35.43 0.13 41.00
CA GLU A 173 -34.92 -0.89 41.90
C GLU A 173 -34.61 -2.15 41.10
N ASP A 174 -33.59 -2.91 41.51
CA ASP A 174 -33.26 -4.19 40.91
C ASP A 174 -34.33 -5.27 41.20
N VAL A 175 -35.08 -5.15 42.29
CA VAL A 175 -36.16 -6.08 42.66
C VAL A 175 -37.53 -5.43 42.48
N ALA A 176 -38.42 -6.17 41.83
CA ALA A 176 -39.85 -5.92 41.75
C ALA A 176 -40.64 -7.09 42.37
N GLU A 177 -41.96 -6.95 42.53
CA GLU A 177 -42.82 -7.94 43.22
C GLU A 177 -42.65 -9.38 42.70
N PHE A 178 -42.37 -9.58 41.41
CA PHE A 178 -42.21 -10.91 40.80
C PHE A 178 -40.96 -11.08 39.93
N SER A 179 -40.00 -10.15 39.95
CA SER A 179 -38.80 -10.22 39.11
C SER A 179 -37.59 -9.55 39.77
N ILE A 180 -36.41 -10.13 39.56
CA ILE A 180 -35.13 -9.55 39.96
C ILE A 180 -34.35 -9.27 38.68
N LEU A 181 -34.04 -8.00 38.43
CA LEU A 181 -33.18 -7.53 37.36
C LEU A 181 -31.72 -7.70 37.78
N SER A 182 -30.92 -8.29 36.90
CA SER A 182 -29.47 -8.20 37.00
C SER A 182 -28.99 -6.76 36.82
N GLU A 183 -27.76 -6.45 37.26
CA GLU A 183 -27.16 -5.12 37.07
C GLU A 183 -27.15 -4.70 35.58
N GLY A 184 -26.87 -5.64 34.68
CA GLY A 184 -26.91 -5.39 33.23
C GLY A 184 -28.31 -5.12 32.68
N GLU A 185 -29.35 -5.73 33.25
CA GLU A 185 -30.75 -5.45 32.90
C GLU A 185 -31.20 -4.08 33.42
N LEU A 186 -30.75 -3.72 34.62
CA LEU A 186 -31.00 -2.39 35.18
C LEU A 186 -30.31 -1.31 34.34
N GLU A 187 -29.08 -1.57 33.88
CA GLU A 187 -28.35 -0.71 32.93
C GLU A 187 -29.13 -0.55 31.62
N GLN A 188 -29.59 -1.66 31.04
CA GLN A 188 -30.40 -1.65 29.81
C GLN A 188 -31.69 -0.87 29.99
N ASN A 189 -32.41 -1.06 31.10
CA ASN A 189 -33.66 -0.36 31.38
C ASN A 189 -33.45 1.16 31.42
N VAL A 190 -32.44 1.62 32.18
CA VAL A 190 -32.08 3.04 32.27
C VAL A 190 -31.66 3.58 30.90
N ARG A 191 -30.78 2.87 30.18
CA ARG A 191 -30.31 3.26 28.84
C ARG A 191 -31.48 3.41 27.86
N ASN A 192 -32.40 2.44 27.84
CA ASN A 192 -33.55 2.41 26.96
C ASN A 192 -34.49 3.60 27.22
N PHE A 193 -34.78 3.89 28.49
CA PHE A 193 -35.64 5.02 28.86
C PHE A 193 -34.98 6.36 28.55
N VAL A 194 -33.69 6.51 28.85
CA VAL A 194 -32.93 7.73 28.49
C VAL A 194 -32.93 7.91 26.98
N THR A 195 -32.76 6.85 26.20
CA THR A 195 -32.78 6.96 24.73
C THR A 195 -34.14 7.41 24.21
N LEU A 196 -35.24 6.87 24.77
CA LEU A 196 -36.59 7.31 24.46
C LEU A 196 -36.79 8.80 24.78
N LEU A 197 -36.28 9.29 25.92
CA LEU A 197 -36.34 10.72 26.28
C LEU A 197 -35.49 11.62 25.35
N LEU A 198 -34.40 11.09 24.80
CA LEU A 198 -33.53 11.84 23.89
C LEU A 198 -34.08 11.87 22.46
N ARG A 199 -34.59 10.74 21.95
CA ARG A 199 -34.95 10.58 20.52
C ARG A 199 -36.45 10.54 20.23
N ALA A 200 -37.23 9.89 21.09
CA ALA A 200 -38.64 9.61 20.84
C ALA A 200 -39.60 10.45 21.70
N ARG A 201 -39.08 11.44 22.43
CA ARG A 201 -39.86 12.29 23.33
C ARG A 201 -41.09 12.95 22.69
N PRO A 202 -41.06 13.46 21.45
CA PRO A 202 -42.25 14.03 20.82
C PRO A 202 -43.39 13.03 20.58
N ALA A 203 -43.11 11.72 20.62
CA ALA A 203 -44.13 10.68 20.50
C ALA A 203 -44.92 10.43 21.80
N LEU A 204 -44.50 11.05 22.92
CA LEU A 204 -45.16 10.95 24.21
C LEU A 204 -46.27 12.01 24.32
N ASP A 205 -47.54 11.58 24.29
CA ASP A 205 -48.72 12.46 24.42
C ASP A 205 -48.78 13.18 25.78
N ARG A 206 -48.15 12.62 26.82
CA ARG A 206 -48.05 13.19 28.18
C ARG A 206 -46.62 13.52 28.60
N VAL A 207 -45.79 14.01 27.68
CA VAL A 207 -44.37 14.34 27.94
C VAL A 207 -44.17 15.26 29.16
N GLN A 208 -45.01 16.29 29.33
CA GLN A 208 -44.86 17.22 30.46
C GLN A 208 -45.12 16.53 31.79
N THR A 209 -46.07 15.59 31.85
CA THR A 209 -46.30 14.78 33.04
C THR A 209 -45.11 13.86 33.32
N VAL A 210 -44.50 13.27 32.29
CA VAL A 210 -43.27 12.46 32.45
C VAL A 210 -42.14 13.32 33.02
N LEU A 211 -41.95 14.55 32.56
CA LEU A 211 -40.83 15.38 33.01
C LEU A 211 -41.11 16.05 34.36
N HIS A 212 -42.28 16.62 34.57
CA HIS A 212 -42.58 17.50 35.71
C HIS A 212 -43.42 16.87 36.83
N GLY A 213 -44.12 15.78 36.56
CA GLY A 213 -45.14 15.22 37.46
C GLY A 213 -46.37 16.12 37.54
N THR A 214 -47.38 15.70 38.30
CA THR A 214 -48.59 16.50 38.59
C THR A 214 -48.66 16.95 40.05
N ALA A 215 -47.96 16.26 40.95
CA ALA A 215 -47.95 16.51 42.39
C ALA A 215 -46.53 16.91 42.86
N PRO A 216 -46.25 18.21 43.01
CA PRO A 216 -44.90 18.66 43.35
C PRO A 216 -44.41 18.16 44.71
N ASP A 217 -45.33 17.87 45.64
CA ASP A 217 -45.01 17.34 46.96
C ASP A 217 -44.65 15.84 46.94
N ALA A 218 -44.87 15.13 45.83
CA ALA A 218 -44.54 13.71 45.66
C ALA A 218 -43.54 13.51 44.51
N PRO A 219 -42.26 13.94 44.65
CA PRO A 219 -41.35 14.02 43.51
C PRO A 219 -40.78 12.67 43.04
N LEU A 220 -41.17 11.52 43.60
CA LEU A 220 -40.63 10.24 43.14
C LEU A 220 -41.35 9.75 41.89
N ALA A 221 -40.60 9.15 40.97
CA ALA A 221 -41.13 8.52 39.77
C ALA A 221 -40.36 7.22 39.47
N THR A 222 -40.97 6.31 38.73
CA THR A 222 -40.33 5.05 38.31
C THR A 222 -40.76 4.65 36.90
N PHE A 223 -39.93 3.84 36.24
CA PHE A 223 -40.11 3.44 34.84
C PHE A 223 -39.56 2.05 34.52
N ALA A 224 -40.14 1.45 33.48
CA ALA A 224 -39.58 0.29 32.79
C ALA A 224 -39.70 0.51 31.28
N CYS A 225 -38.60 0.24 30.57
CA CYS A 225 -38.44 0.49 29.15
C CYS A 225 -37.68 -0.66 28.48
N ALA A 226 -38.37 -1.38 27.60
CA ALA A 226 -37.75 -2.33 26.69
C ALA A 226 -37.77 -1.79 25.26
N VAL A 227 -36.80 -2.21 24.45
CA VAL A 227 -36.63 -1.75 23.07
C VAL A 227 -36.55 -2.94 22.12
N ALA A 228 -37.24 -2.82 20.99
CA ALA A 228 -36.90 -3.57 19.79
C ALA A 228 -36.24 -2.61 18.80
N GLU A 229 -35.01 -2.88 18.37
CA GLU A 229 -34.27 -1.99 17.49
C GLU A 229 -33.73 -2.68 16.23
N LEU A 230 -33.64 -1.90 15.15
CA LEU A 230 -32.86 -2.23 13.97
C LEU A 230 -31.46 -1.60 14.12
N PRO A 231 -30.38 -2.38 14.25
CA PRO A 231 -29.06 -1.84 14.55
C PRO A 231 -28.38 -1.24 13.29
N ARG A 232 -28.88 -0.10 12.80
CA ARG A 232 -28.43 0.53 11.54
C ARG A 232 -26.93 0.73 11.44
N GLU A 233 -26.29 1.17 12.52
CA GLU A 233 -24.84 1.41 12.51
C GLU A 233 -24.05 0.11 12.31
N ARG A 234 -24.48 -0.99 12.95
CA ARG A 234 -23.86 -2.31 12.80
C ARG A 234 -24.08 -2.83 11.38
N ILE A 235 -25.30 -2.68 10.84
CA ILE A 235 -25.64 -3.05 9.47
C ILE A 235 -24.77 -2.28 8.47
N ARG A 236 -24.60 -0.97 8.63
CA ARG A 236 -23.75 -0.12 7.79
C ARG A 236 -22.28 -0.54 7.83
N ARG A 237 -21.74 -0.84 9.03
CA ARG A 237 -20.36 -1.34 9.19
C ARG A 237 -20.17 -2.71 8.54
N TRP A 238 -21.13 -3.63 8.73
CA TRP A 238 -21.11 -4.93 8.09
C TRP A 238 -21.13 -4.79 6.56
N ALA A 239 -22.05 -4.00 6.00
CA ALA A 239 -22.21 -3.83 4.57
C ALA A 239 -20.96 -3.23 3.91
N THR A 240 -20.39 -2.18 4.51
CA THR A 240 -19.13 -1.57 4.06
C THR A 240 -18.00 -2.60 4.10
N SER A 241 -17.90 -3.39 5.17
CA SER A 241 -16.89 -4.45 5.30
C SER A 241 -17.11 -5.58 4.30
N GLN A 242 -18.36 -5.92 4.01
CA GLN A 242 -18.73 -6.96 3.06
C GLN A 242 -18.29 -6.60 1.64
N VAL A 243 -18.59 -5.37 1.20
CA VAL A 243 -18.17 -4.88 -0.13
C VAL A 243 -16.65 -4.80 -0.23
N ALA A 244 -15.96 -4.33 0.81
CA ALA A 244 -14.50 -4.34 0.83
C ALA A 244 -13.92 -5.77 0.77
N LEU A 245 -14.53 -6.72 1.47
CA LEU A 245 -14.16 -8.13 1.40
C LEU A 245 -14.39 -8.74 0.02
N GLU A 246 -15.49 -8.43 -0.66
CA GLU A 246 -15.74 -8.90 -2.04
C GLU A 246 -14.58 -8.55 -2.97
N LEU A 247 -14.10 -7.30 -2.88
CA LEU A 247 -12.93 -6.84 -3.63
C LEU A 247 -11.65 -7.56 -3.23
N LEU A 248 -11.34 -7.62 -1.93
CA LEU A 248 -10.10 -8.25 -1.47
C LEU A 248 -10.06 -9.74 -1.81
N ASP A 249 -11.18 -10.44 -1.68
CA ASP A 249 -11.34 -11.83 -2.10
C ASP A 249 -11.11 -11.94 -3.61
N ALA A 250 -11.69 -11.06 -4.43
CA ALA A 250 -11.49 -11.09 -5.88
C ALA A 250 -10.04 -10.83 -6.30
N VAL A 251 -9.32 -9.94 -5.62
CA VAL A 251 -7.90 -9.65 -5.90
C VAL A 251 -7.01 -10.84 -5.51
N LEU A 252 -7.30 -11.48 -4.37
CA LEU A 252 -6.50 -12.59 -3.86
C LEU A 252 -6.80 -13.92 -4.58
N ASP A 253 -8.05 -14.14 -4.99
CA ASP A 253 -8.51 -15.35 -5.68
C ASP A 253 -8.40 -15.26 -7.21
N ALA A 254 -7.94 -14.11 -7.75
CA ALA A 254 -7.80 -13.87 -9.18
C ALA A 254 -7.01 -15.00 -9.86
N LYS A 255 -7.70 -15.75 -10.74
CA LYS A 255 -7.10 -16.84 -11.53
C LYS A 255 -6.66 -16.34 -12.89
N LEU A 256 -5.63 -16.96 -13.42
CA LEU A 256 -5.24 -16.75 -14.81
C LEU A 256 -6.29 -17.32 -15.77
N GLU A 257 -6.89 -16.47 -16.59
CA GLU A 257 -7.51 -16.93 -17.83
C GLU A 257 -6.42 -17.10 -18.91
N GLY A 258 -6.42 -18.26 -19.57
CA GLY A 258 -5.30 -18.83 -20.34
C GLY A 258 -4.85 -18.11 -21.62
N ALA A 259 -5.10 -16.81 -21.78
CA ALA A 259 -4.59 -15.99 -22.87
C ALA A 259 -3.42 -15.13 -22.39
N THR A 260 -2.35 -15.76 -21.90
CA THR A 260 -1.16 -15.04 -21.47
C THR A 260 -0.34 -14.58 -22.66
N LEU A 261 0.05 -13.29 -22.69
CA LEU A 261 1.13 -12.76 -23.55
C LEU A 261 2.30 -13.76 -23.61
N SER A 262 2.78 -14.10 -24.81
CA SER A 262 4.01 -14.89 -24.90
C SER A 262 5.17 -14.10 -24.29
N GLU A 263 6.20 -14.80 -23.80
CA GLU A 263 7.41 -14.15 -23.28
C GLU A 263 8.06 -13.25 -24.34
N VAL A 264 7.97 -13.67 -25.61
CA VAL A 264 8.44 -12.90 -26.77
C VAL A 264 7.67 -11.60 -26.93
N ASP A 265 6.32 -11.63 -26.87
CA ASP A 265 5.49 -10.42 -27.02
C ASP A 265 5.77 -9.38 -25.92
N ALA A 266 6.08 -9.82 -24.70
CA ALA A 266 6.37 -8.92 -23.58
C ALA A 266 7.73 -8.20 -23.75
N LEU A 267 8.74 -8.91 -24.26
CA LEU A 267 10.08 -8.36 -24.49
C LEU A 267 10.13 -7.49 -25.75
N GLU A 268 9.42 -7.88 -26.81
CA GLU A 268 9.31 -7.14 -28.07
C GLU A 268 8.62 -5.79 -27.87
N GLN A 269 7.53 -5.74 -27.10
CA GLN A 269 6.81 -4.49 -26.79
C GLN A 269 7.65 -3.46 -26.01
N VAL A 270 8.67 -3.92 -25.29
CA VAL A 270 9.56 -3.07 -24.49
C VAL A 270 10.83 -2.69 -25.28
N GLU A 271 11.06 -3.30 -26.45
CA GLU A 271 12.22 -3.09 -27.32
C GLU A 271 13.54 -3.17 -26.53
N LEU A 272 13.75 -4.28 -25.81
CA LEU A 272 15.00 -4.49 -25.06
C LEU A 272 16.26 -4.43 -25.95
N ASP A 273 16.10 -4.63 -27.26
CA ASP A 273 17.15 -4.52 -28.28
C ASP A 273 17.73 -3.11 -28.37
N ALA A 274 17.06 -2.09 -27.81
CA ALA A 274 17.62 -0.75 -27.68
C ALA A 274 18.90 -0.68 -26.81
N LEU A 275 19.16 -1.69 -25.98
CA LEU A 275 20.41 -1.80 -25.20
C LEU A 275 21.52 -2.56 -25.95
N ASP A 276 21.23 -3.09 -27.13
CA ASP A 276 22.19 -3.83 -27.93
C ASP A 276 22.97 -2.86 -28.85
N PRO A 277 24.31 -2.85 -28.81
CA PRO A 277 25.09 -1.89 -29.58
C PRO A 277 25.03 -2.20 -31.08
N ASN A 278 24.37 -1.35 -31.86
CA ASN A 278 24.20 -1.50 -33.31
C ASN A 278 25.46 -1.22 -34.17
N ALA A 279 26.56 -0.73 -33.59
CA ALA A 279 27.70 -0.20 -34.36
C ALA A 279 28.98 -1.02 -34.21
N ASP A 280 29.60 -1.40 -35.34
CA ASP A 280 30.91 -2.07 -35.36
C ASP A 280 31.98 -1.15 -34.75
N ALA A 281 32.47 -1.53 -33.56
CA ALA A 281 33.51 -0.81 -32.84
C ALA A 281 34.81 -0.68 -33.67
N ALA A 282 35.08 -1.59 -34.60
CA ALA A 282 36.23 -1.49 -35.48
C ALA A 282 36.09 -0.34 -36.48
N HIS A 283 34.89 -0.14 -37.02
CA HIS A 283 34.60 0.96 -37.95
C HIS A 283 34.71 2.32 -37.25
N VAL A 284 34.08 2.46 -36.08
CA VAL A 284 34.12 3.72 -35.29
C VAL A 284 35.55 4.11 -34.91
N VAL A 285 36.37 3.13 -34.50
CA VAL A 285 37.78 3.40 -34.16
C VAL A 285 38.59 3.75 -35.40
N ARG A 286 38.33 3.11 -36.54
CA ARG A 286 39.00 3.44 -37.81
C ARG A 286 38.73 4.89 -38.21
N ASP A 287 37.49 5.36 -38.15
CA ASP A 287 37.12 6.74 -38.48
C ASP A 287 37.83 7.77 -37.57
N VAL A 288 37.97 7.43 -36.28
CA VAL A 288 38.70 8.27 -35.31
C VAL A 288 40.20 8.28 -35.62
N LEU A 289 40.78 7.13 -35.98
CA LEU A 289 42.19 7.05 -36.34
C LEU A 289 42.49 7.82 -37.62
N GLU A 290 41.67 7.68 -38.67
CA GLU A 290 41.83 8.42 -39.93
C GLU A 290 41.76 9.94 -39.74
N ARG A 291 41.00 10.41 -38.74
CA ARG A 291 40.86 11.84 -38.43
C ARG A 291 42.03 12.45 -37.65
N TYR A 292 42.70 11.65 -36.80
CA TYR A 292 43.65 12.18 -35.80
C TYR A 292 45.07 11.61 -35.91
N VAL A 293 45.26 10.47 -36.55
CA VAL A 293 46.59 9.94 -36.86
C VAL A 293 47.05 10.57 -38.17
N PRO A 294 48.29 11.11 -38.24
CA PRO A 294 48.81 11.66 -39.48
C PRO A 294 48.76 10.63 -40.62
N PRO A 295 48.42 11.02 -41.85
CA PRO A 295 48.47 10.11 -42.98
C PRO A 295 49.91 9.59 -43.16
N ILE A 296 50.06 8.27 -43.16
CA ILE A 296 51.33 7.62 -43.42
C ILE A 296 51.56 7.65 -44.94
N GLU A 297 52.21 8.71 -45.41
CA GLU A 297 52.65 8.80 -46.81
C GLU A 297 53.90 7.95 -47.00
N ASN A 298 53.78 6.94 -47.87
CA ASN A 298 54.92 6.10 -48.23
C ASN A 298 55.91 6.90 -49.08
N ASP A 299 57.17 6.95 -48.65
CA ASP A 299 58.25 7.45 -49.50
C ASP A 299 58.35 6.61 -50.79
N ALA A 300 58.83 7.24 -51.87
CA ALA A 300 59.16 6.51 -53.09
C ALA A 300 60.22 5.43 -52.80
N PRO A 301 60.10 4.23 -53.41
CA PRO A 301 61.08 3.16 -53.21
C PRO A 301 62.48 3.62 -53.65
N PRO A 302 63.54 3.12 -53.02
CA PRO A 302 64.90 3.49 -53.40
C PRO A 302 65.14 3.17 -54.87
N ARG A 303 65.91 4.00 -55.58
CA ARG A 303 66.23 3.76 -57.00
C ARG A 303 67.48 2.90 -57.12
N TRP A 304 67.61 2.15 -58.22
CA TRP A 304 68.75 1.25 -58.44
C TRP A 304 70.10 1.97 -58.36
N HIS A 305 70.17 3.23 -58.81
CA HIS A 305 71.39 4.05 -58.82
C HIS A 305 71.68 4.82 -57.53
N GLU A 306 70.78 4.84 -56.54
CA GLU A 306 71.04 5.52 -55.26
C GLU A 306 72.14 4.80 -54.47
N SER A 307 73.09 5.51 -53.87
CA SER A 307 74.15 4.88 -53.09
C SER A 307 73.64 4.39 -51.72
N ALA A 308 74.36 3.44 -51.11
CA ALA A 308 74.13 3.00 -49.74
C ALA A 308 74.14 4.18 -48.75
N GLU A 309 75.02 5.15 -48.97
CA GLU A 309 75.12 6.36 -48.14
C GLU A 309 73.89 7.25 -48.26
N THR A 310 73.30 7.40 -49.45
CA THR A 310 72.08 8.19 -49.64
C THR A 310 70.88 7.57 -48.91
N ILE A 311 70.73 6.25 -48.95
CA ILE A 311 69.63 5.55 -48.26
C ILE A 311 69.82 5.65 -46.74
N ARG A 312 71.05 5.47 -46.24
CA ARG A 312 71.38 5.60 -44.81
C ARG A 312 71.30 7.04 -44.31
N ALA A 313 71.58 8.04 -45.14
CA ALA A 313 71.37 9.44 -44.77
C ALA A 313 69.87 9.79 -44.64
N ARG A 314 69.01 9.15 -45.45
CA ARG A 314 67.55 9.36 -45.43
C ARG A 314 66.86 8.68 -44.26
N TYR A 315 67.26 7.44 -43.93
CA TYR A 315 66.59 6.61 -42.91
C TYR A 315 67.44 6.37 -41.64
N GLY A 316 68.67 6.88 -41.58
CA GLY A 316 69.61 6.67 -40.47
C GLY A 316 69.46 7.63 -39.29
N PRO A 317 70.34 7.55 -38.27
CA PRO A 317 71.71 7.02 -38.33
C PRO A 317 71.81 5.49 -38.33
N ASP A 318 72.81 4.98 -39.08
CA ASP A 318 73.16 3.57 -39.14
C ASP A 318 74.02 3.19 -37.92
N HIS A 319 73.57 2.21 -37.15
CA HIS A 319 74.17 1.79 -35.88
C HIS A 319 75.00 0.51 -36.03
N GLY A 320 74.96 -0.12 -37.20
CA GLY A 320 75.62 -1.39 -37.39
C GLY A 320 77.03 -1.29 -37.93
N ASP A 321 77.82 -2.33 -37.64
CA ASP A 321 79.21 -2.43 -38.06
C ASP A 321 79.31 -2.74 -39.57
N PRO A 322 79.94 -1.90 -40.41
CA PRO A 322 80.09 -2.14 -41.84
C PRO A 322 81.05 -3.30 -42.18
N SER A 323 81.79 -3.84 -41.20
CA SER A 323 82.72 -4.95 -41.38
C SER A 323 82.08 -6.34 -41.24
N LEU A 324 80.83 -6.41 -40.78
CA LEU A 324 80.09 -7.66 -40.58
C LEU A 324 79.05 -7.83 -41.69
N ASP A 325 79.08 -8.99 -42.35
CA ASP A 325 78.12 -9.33 -43.42
C ASP A 325 76.79 -9.90 -42.86
N ASP A 326 76.78 -10.37 -41.61
CA ASP A 326 75.61 -10.96 -40.96
C ASP A 326 74.54 -9.91 -40.58
N PRO A 327 73.24 -10.26 -40.54
CA PRO A 327 72.18 -9.37 -40.09
C PRO A 327 72.41 -8.91 -38.65
N GLN A 328 72.20 -7.62 -38.38
CA GLN A 328 72.46 -7.05 -37.06
C GLN A 328 71.15 -6.72 -36.34
N PRO A 329 71.05 -7.00 -35.03
CA PRO A 329 69.84 -6.70 -34.28
C PRO A 329 69.60 -5.18 -34.20
N PRO A 330 68.34 -4.74 -34.05
CA PRO A 330 68.01 -3.33 -33.89
C PRO A 330 68.69 -2.75 -32.63
N PRO A 331 68.92 -1.43 -32.57
CA PRO A 331 69.60 -0.81 -31.45
C PRO A 331 68.68 -0.80 -30.22
N ASP A 332 69.27 -0.94 -29.02
CA ASP A 332 68.53 -0.90 -27.75
C ASP A 332 67.70 0.38 -27.61
N GLN A 333 68.22 1.51 -28.10
CA GLN A 333 67.51 2.78 -28.20
C GLN A 333 67.25 3.17 -29.65
N PRO A 334 66.00 3.49 -30.04
CA PRO A 334 65.69 3.93 -31.39
C PRO A 334 66.33 5.30 -31.69
N LEU A 335 66.87 5.47 -32.90
CA LEU A 335 67.55 6.69 -33.35
C LEU A 335 66.99 7.18 -34.69
N GLY A 336 67.18 8.49 -34.97
CA GLY A 336 66.88 9.12 -36.26
C GLY A 336 65.45 8.94 -36.74
N PHE A 337 65.29 8.46 -37.99
CA PHE A 337 63.98 8.28 -38.63
C PHE A 337 63.02 7.40 -37.82
N ALA A 338 63.49 6.26 -37.30
CA ALA A 338 62.64 5.35 -36.53
C ALA A 338 62.16 6.02 -35.23
N LEU A 339 63.03 6.73 -34.53
CA LEU A 339 62.66 7.49 -33.33
C LEU A 339 61.63 8.58 -33.64
N GLU A 340 61.80 9.31 -34.74
CA GLU A 340 60.87 10.37 -35.15
C GLU A 340 59.49 9.80 -35.49
N ARG A 341 59.43 8.73 -36.28
CA ARG A 341 58.15 8.06 -36.62
C ARG A 341 57.49 7.42 -35.40
N MET A 342 58.26 6.79 -34.53
CA MET A 342 57.75 6.24 -33.26
C MET A 342 57.15 7.34 -32.39
N ARG A 343 57.84 8.48 -32.23
CA ARG A 343 57.32 9.64 -31.46
C ARG A 343 56.05 10.21 -32.06
N GLN A 344 55.98 10.36 -33.38
CA GLN A 344 54.77 10.83 -34.06
C GLN A 344 53.56 9.91 -33.80
N ILE A 345 53.76 8.59 -33.89
CA ILE A 345 52.69 7.60 -33.61
C ILE A 345 52.35 7.60 -32.11
N GLU A 346 53.34 7.70 -31.22
CA GLU A 346 53.15 7.74 -29.76
C GLU A 346 52.42 9.01 -29.31
N ASP A 347 52.73 10.17 -29.88
CA ASP A 347 52.07 11.44 -29.57
C ASP A 347 50.62 11.43 -30.05
N ALA A 348 50.35 10.89 -31.25
CA ALA A 348 48.99 10.69 -31.75
C ALA A 348 48.21 9.69 -30.86
N TRP A 349 48.84 8.58 -30.45
CA TRP A 349 48.26 7.61 -29.53
C TRP A 349 47.94 8.22 -28.16
N ARG A 350 48.85 9.01 -27.57
CA ARG A 350 48.65 9.72 -26.31
C ARG A 350 47.56 10.79 -26.39
N LEU A 351 47.48 11.51 -27.50
CA LEU A 351 46.42 12.49 -27.76
C LEU A 351 45.04 11.82 -27.81
N LEU A 352 44.96 10.70 -28.52
CA LEU A 352 43.76 9.86 -28.55
C LEU A 352 43.42 9.34 -27.15
N GLN A 353 44.40 8.83 -26.40
CA GLN A 353 44.21 8.27 -25.07
C GLN A 353 43.67 9.29 -24.06
N ARG A 354 44.18 10.53 -24.02
CA ARG A 354 43.91 11.50 -22.94
C ARG A 354 42.73 12.44 -23.16
N ARG A 355 42.33 12.69 -24.41
CA ARG A 355 41.28 13.69 -24.70
C ARG A 355 40.18 13.13 -25.59
N ARG A 356 40.51 12.54 -26.73
CA ARG A 356 39.50 12.29 -27.77
C ARG A 356 38.79 10.94 -27.65
N PHE A 357 39.49 9.91 -27.19
CA PHE A 357 38.88 8.59 -26.99
C PHE A 357 38.06 8.55 -25.71
N ASP A 358 38.51 9.22 -24.64
CA ASP A 358 37.72 9.36 -23.42
C ASP A 358 36.44 10.17 -23.68
N ASP A 359 36.49 11.21 -24.52
CA ASP A 359 35.29 11.94 -25.00
C ASP A 359 34.32 11.00 -25.77
N LEU A 360 34.84 10.12 -26.62
CA LEU A 360 34.02 9.14 -27.37
C LEU A 360 33.36 8.14 -26.41
N VAL A 361 34.14 7.57 -25.49
CA VAL A 361 33.64 6.64 -24.46
C VAL A 361 32.58 7.32 -23.59
N ALA A 362 32.78 8.59 -23.22
CA ALA A 362 31.81 9.35 -22.45
C ALA A 362 30.50 9.57 -23.21
N ARG A 363 30.56 9.88 -24.52
CA ARG A 363 29.36 10.02 -25.36
C ARG A 363 28.59 8.70 -25.46
N GLU A 364 29.29 7.60 -25.76
CA GLU A 364 28.68 6.27 -25.88
C GLU A 364 28.03 5.81 -24.56
N ARG A 365 28.65 6.14 -23.43
CA ARG A 365 28.05 5.91 -22.11
C ARG A 365 26.81 6.78 -21.89
N ALA A 366 26.86 8.04 -22.27
CA ALA A 366 25.70 8.94 -22.15
C ALA A 366 24.53 8.48 -23.04
N ASP A 367 24.81 8.01 -24.26
CA ASP A 367 23.80 7.45 -25.17
C ASP A 367 23.17 6.18 -24.57
N MET A 368 24.00 5.29 -24.00
CA MET A 368 23.53 4.09 -23.29
C MET A 368 22.73 4.42 -22.02
N GLU A 369 23.14 5.44 -21.27
CA GLU A 369 22.39 5.95 -20.11
C GLU A 369 21.03 6.52 -20.53
N ALA A 370 20.97 7.28 -21.63
CA ALA A 370 19.72 7.80 -22.19
C ALA A 370 18.80 6.66 -22.65
N ALA A 371 19.34 5.64 -23.33
CA ALA A 371 18.60 4.45 -23.72
C ALA A 371 18.06 3.69 -22.48
N ARG A 372 18.88 3.53 -21.45
CA ARG A 372 18.48 2.95 -20.15
C ARG A 372 17.32 3.71 -19.51
N GLU A 373 17.41 5.02 -19.37
CA GLU A 373 16.34 5.84 -18.75
C GLU A 373 15.04 5.80 -19.56
N SER A 374 15.13 5.88 -20.89
CA SER A 374 13.98 5.73 -21.78
C SER A 374 13.31 4.37 -21.61
N LEU A 375 14.11 3.29 -21.56
CA LEU A 375 13.62 1.94 -21.35
C LEU A 375 12.96 1.74 -19.99
N ILE A 376 13.58 2.21 -18.91
CA ILE A 376 13.00 2.19 -17.56
C ILE A 376 11.65 2.91 -17.55
N THR A 377 11.56 4.07 -18.20
CA THR A 377 10.31 4.84 -18.31
C THR A 377 9.22 4.06 -19.06
N ARG A 378 9.56 3.42 -20.19
CA ARG A 378 8.64 2.57 -20.96
C ARG A 378 8.16 1.36 -20.17
N VAL A 379 9.06 0.68 -19.46
CA VAL A 379 8.72 -0.46 -18.58
C VAL A 379 7.76 -0.03 -17.48
N LYS A 380 8.06 1.06 -16.75
CA LYS A 380 7.17 1.58 -15.71
C LYS A 380 5.80 1.93 -16.27
N ALA A 381 5.74 2.64 -17.39
CA ALA A 381 4.48 3.00 -18.04
C ALA A 381 3.68 1.77 -18.50
N ARG A 382 4.36 0.69 -18.94
CA ARG A 382 3.71 -0.57 -19.33
C ARG A 382 3.11 -1.29 -18.11
N VAL A 383 3.87 -1.40 -17.03
CA VAL A 383 3.41 -1.97 -15.75
C VAL A 383 2.21 -1.18 -15.21
N ASP A 384 2.30 0.15 -15.21
CA ASP A 384 1.22 1.03 -14.75
C ASP A 384 -0.04 0.91 -15.61
N ARG A 385 0.12 0.78 -16.93
CA ARG A 385 -1.01 0.57 -17.85
C ARG A 385 -1.68 -0.78 -17.64
N GLU A 386 -0.89 -1.83 -17.41
CA GLU A 386 -1.43 -3.18 -17.16
C GLU A 386 -2.20 -3.24 -15.84
N LEU A 387 -1.68 -2.58 -14.81
CA LEU A 387 -2.28 -2.57 -13.48
C LEU A 387 -3.50 -1.65 -13.37
N TRP A 388 -3.39 -0.42 -13.90
CA TRP A 388 -4.34 0.67 -13.64
C TRP A 388 -5.04 1.22 -14.89
N GLY A 389 -4.68 0.77 -16.10
CA GLY A 389 -5.33 1.24 -17.34
C GLY A 389 -6.80 0.84 -17.42
N THR A 390 -7.11 -0.40 -17.04
CA THR A 390 -8.49 -0.88 -16.80
C THR A 390 -8.54 -1.61 -15.45
N PRO A 391 -8.72 -0.87 -14.34
CA PRO A 391 -8.62 -1.42 -13.00
C PRO A 391 -9.58 -2.61 -12.83
N SER A 392 -9.00 -3.77 -12.56
CA SER A 392 -9.73 -5.03 -12.35
C SER A 392 -8.95 -5.89 -11.36
N PRO A 393 -9.62 -6.77 -10.60
CA PRO A 393 -8.93 -7.67 -9.67
C PRO A 393 -7.84 -8.51 -10.37
N ASP A 394 -8.14 -9.01 -11.56
CA ASP A 394 -7.20 -9.79 -12.38
C ASP A 394 -5.95 -9.01 -12.82
N ALA A 395 -6.00 -7.68 -12.85
CA ALA A 395 -4.89 -6.84 -13.28
C ALA A 395 -3.66 -6.99 -12.38
N PHE A 396 -3.85 -7.21 -11.06
CA PHE A 396 -2.74 -7.46 -10.13
C PHE A 396 -1.98 -8.73 -10.48
N ARG A 397 -2.72 -9.80 -10.79
CA ARG A 397 -2.13 -11.08 -11.18
C ARG A 397 -1.44 -10.99 -12.54
N ARG A 398 -2.10 -10.41 -13.55
CA ARG A 398 -1.50 -10.18 -14.88
C ARG A 398 -0.22 -9.34 -14.81
N THR A 399 -0.22 -8.30 -13.99
CA THR A 399 0.94 -7.42 -13.81
C THR A 399 2.09 -8.15 -13.12
N THR A 400 1.81 -8.96 -12.08
CA THR A 400 2.84 -9.78 -11.42
C THR A 400 3.56 -10.69 -12.41
N GLU A 401 2.80 -11.33 -13.30
CA GLU A 401 3.38 -12.21 -14.32
C GLU A 401 4.13 -11.47 -15.41
N LEU A 402 3.64 -10.31 -15.83
CA LEU A 402 4.35 -9.44 -16.75
C LEU A 402 5.72 -9.06 -16.16
N VAL A 403 5.75 -8.62 -14.90
CA VAL A 403 6.99 -8.29 -14.19
C VAL A 403 7.91 -9.51 -14.11
N ASP A 404 7.41 -10.69 -13.75
CA ASP A 404 8.22 -11.91 -13.68
C ASP A 404 8.77 -12.37 -15.04
N LYS A 405 8.01 -12.21 -16.13
CA LYS A 405 8.49 -12.46 -17.50
C LYS A 405 9.60 -11.47 -17.88
N LEU A 406 9.40 -10.17 -17.63
CA LEU A 406 10.43 -9.16 -17.88
C LEU A 406 11.69 -9.41 -17.05
N ARG A 407 11.55 -9.80 -15.77
CA ARG A 407 12.68 -10.15 -14.90
C ARG A 407 13.49 -11.32 -15.44
N ARG A 408 12.83 -12.38 -15.92
CA ARG A 408 13.49 -13.53 -16.56
C ARG A 408 14.22 -13.14 -17.84
N GLY A 409 13.55 -12.41 -18.73
CA GLY A 409 14.17 -11.95 -19.97
C GLY A 409 15.37 -11.02 -19.75
N VAL A 410 15.27 -10.11 -18.78
CA VAL A 410 16.39 -9.23 -18.38
C VAL A 410 17.52 -10.03 -17.72
N ALA A 411 17.22 -11.04 -16.90
CA ALA A 411 18.22 -11.88 -16.28
C ALA A 411 19.01 -12.69 -17.31
N MET A 412 18.35 -13.28 -18.30
CA MET A 412 19.00 -13.98 -19.41
C MET A 412 19.94 -13.05 -20.19
N ARG A 413 19.44 -11.88 -20.62
CA ARG A 413 20.26 -10.91 -21.36
C ARG A 413 21.42 -10.36 -20.53
N LEU A 414 21.24 -10.23 -19.21
CA LEU A 414 22.31 -9.82 -18.31
C LEU A 414 23.42 -10.87 -18.24
N GLU A 415 23.07 -12.15 -18.18
CA GLU A 415 24.04 -13.25 -18.19
C GLU A 415 24.83 -13.31 -19.50
N ASP A 416 24.15 -13.15 -20.64
CA ASP A 416 24.77 -13.02 -21.95
C ASP A 416 25.73 -11.82 -22.02
N ALA A 417 25.30 -10.66 -21.53
CA ALA A 417 26.11 -9.43 -21.54
C ALA A 417 27.33 -9.51 -20.60
N ILE A 418 27.22 -10.20 -19.47
CA ILE A 418 28.35 -10.47 -18.57
C ILE A 418 29.35 -11.40 -19.27
N THR A 419 28.86 -12.46 -19.90
CA THR A 419 29.69 -13.41 -20.65
C THR A 419 30.42 -12.72 -21.79
N GLU A 420 29.74 -11.86 -22.55
CA GLU A 420 30.34 -11.06 -23.62
C GLU A 420 31.41 -10.12 -23.10
N ARG A 421 31.15 -9.40 -21.99
CA ARG A 421 32.13 -8.52 -21.35
C ARG A 421 33.39 -9.28 -20.92
N ASP A 422 33.20 -10.44 -20.28
CA ASP A 422 34.28 -11.23 -19.69
C ASP A 422 35.10 -11.98 -20.76
N ALA A 423 34.53 -12.21 -21.94
CA ALA A 423 35.24 -12.74 -23.10
C ALA A 423 36.20 -11.72 -23.77
N ILE A 424 36.08 -10.42 -23.46
CA ILE A 424 36.93 -9.37 -24.04
C ILE A 424 38.24 -9.25 -23.25
N GLU A 425 39.31 -9.86 -23.77
CA GLU A 425 40.64 -9.73 -23.19
C GLU A 425 41.25 -8.34 -23.46
N PRO A 426 41.78 -7.63 -22.44
CA PRO A 426 42.43 -6.33 -22.65
C PRO A 426 43.74 -6.50 -23.44
N THR A 427 43.77 -5.93 -24.65
CA THR A 427 44.97 -5.94 -25.51
C THR A 427 46.12 -5.18 -24.85
N PRO A 428 47.36 -5.71 -24.83
CA PRO A 428 48.53 -4.98 -24.36
C PRO A 428 48.76 -3.71 -25.20
N SER A 429 49.52 -2.77 -24.64
CA SER A 429 49.93 -1.54 -25.33
C SER A 429 50.59 -1.85 -26.69
N PRO A 430 50.39 -0.97 -27.70
CA PRO A 430 50.98 -1.18 -29.02
C PRO A 430 52.49 -1.32 -28.93
N SER A 431 53.05 -2.30 -29.65
CA SER A 431 54.50 -2.56 -29.68
C SER A 431 55.12 -1.97 -30.96
N PHE A 432 56.30 -1.39 -30.81
CA PHE A 432 57.12 -0.89 -31.93
C PHE A 432 58.24 -1.86 -32.32
N ASP A 433 58.23 -3.09 -31.79
CA ASP A 433 59.34 -4.05 -31.97
C ASP A 433 59.49 -4.49 -33.42
N ASP A 434 58.38 -4.78 -34.11
CA ASP A 434 58.38 -5.14 -35.54
C ASP A 434 58.87 -3.96 -36.40
N LEU A 435 58.45 -2.73 -36.08
CA LEU A 435 58.94 -1.53 -36.77
C LEU A 435 60.46 -1.36 -36.60
N ARG A 436 60.97 -1.53 -35.37
CA ARG A 436 62.41 -1.43 -35.08
C ARG A 436 63.20 -2.51 -35.82
N ALA A 437 62.71 -3.74 -35.84
CA ALA A 437 63.34 -4.84 -36.57
C ALA A 437 63.38 -4.58 -38.09
N ARG A 438 62.25 -4.18 -38.70
CA ARG A 438 62.19 -3.91 -40.16
C ARG A 438 62.98 -2.68 -40.58
N HIS A 439 63.10 -1.68 -39.69
CA HIS A 439 63.98 -0.53 -39.93
C HIS A 439 65.47 -0.93 -39.91
N ALA A 440 65.88 -1.79 -38.98
CA ALA A 440 67.24 -2.35 -38.96
C ALA A 440 67.53 -3.18 -40.22
N GLU A 441 66.60 -4.04 -40.64
CA GLU A 441 66.73 -4.82 -41.89
C GLU A 441 66.89 -3.95 -43.15
N LEU A 442 66.23 -2.79 -43.20
CA LEU A 442 66.42 -1.82 -44.29
C LEU A 442 67.83 -1.22 -44.26
N LEU A 443 68.35 -0.86 -43.10
CA LEU A 443 69.71 -0.34 -42.96
C LEU A 443 70.76 -1.41 -43.30
N ASP A 444 70.53 -2.67 -42.93
CA ASP A 444 71.36 -3.82 -43.30
C ASP A 444 71.36 -4.05 -44.81
N ALA A 445 70.18 -4.04 -45.43
CA ALA A 445 70.05 -4.18 -46.88
C ALA A 445 70.72 -3.01 -47.63
N ALA A 446 70.66 -1.80 -47.06
CA ALA A 446 71.35 -0.64 -47.59
C ALA A 446 72.88 -0.78 -47.48
N ARG A 447 73.40 -1.31 -46.37
CA ARG A 447 74.85 -1.58 -46.17
C ARG A 447 75.41 -2.59 -47.17
N ARG A 448 74.65 -3.65 -47.45
CA ARG A 448 75.03 -4.66 -48.45
C ARG A 448 74.91 -4.17 -49.89
N LYS A 449 74.36 -2.97 -50.13
CA LYS A 449 74.28 -2.39 -51.47
C LYS A 449 75.69 -1.99 -51.92
N PRO A 450 76.21 -2.61 -52.99
CA PRO A 450 77.59 -2.36 -53.39
C PRO A 450 77.75 -0.96 -53.99
N ASP A 451 78.91 -0.36 -53.75
CA ASP A 451 79.26 0.94 -54.32
C ASP A 451 79.46 0.79 -55.83
N LEU A 452 78.55 1.40 -56.61
CA LEU A 452 78.55 1.35 -58.06
C LEU A 452 79.86 1.87 -58.66
N ALA A 453 80.49 2.89 -58.07
CA ALA A 453 81.75 3.43 -58.56
C ALA A 453 82.89 2.42 -58.37
N ARG A 454 82.96 1.78 -57.20
CA ARG A 454 83.95 0.72 -56.93
C ARG A 454 83.68 -0.54 -57.75
N MET A 455 82.42 -0.94 -57.92
CA MET A 455 82.06 -2.09 -58.75
C MET A 455 82.40 -1.88 -60.21
N VAL A 456 82.14 -0.70 -60.77
CA VAL A 456 82.52 -0.39 -62.16
C VAL A 456 84.04 -0.39 -62.30
N LEU A 457 84.78 0.16 -61.34
CA LEU A 457 86.25 0.11 -61.33
C LEU A 457 86.79 -1.33 -61.29
N TRP A 458 86.30 -2.16 -60.36
CA TRP A 458 86.70 -3.57 -60.26
C TRP A 458 86.23 -4.40 -61.45
N GLY A 459 85.05 -4.09 -62.01
CA GLY A 459 84.54 -4.70 -63.22
C GLY A 459 85.40 -4.40 -64.44
N LEU A 460 85.85 -3.15 -64.58
CA LEU A 460 86.81 -2.75 -65.61
C LEU A 460 88.16 -3.45 -65.41
N LEU A 461 88.68 -3.50 -64.17
CA LEU A 461 89.93 -4.21 -63.86
C LEU A 461 89.84 -5.71 -64.14
N ALA A 462 88.73 -6.35 -63.77
CA ALA A 462 88.49 -7.77 -64.07
C ALA A 462 88.34 -8.02 -65.58
N THR A 463 87.70 -7.09 -66.30
CA THR A 463 87.59 -7.17 -67.77
C THR A 463 88.96 -7.04 -68.44
N MET A 464 89.79 -6.11 -67.94
CA MET A 464 91.19 -5.98 -68.36
C MET A 464 92.00 -7.25 -68.04
N ALA A 465 91.80 -7.87 -66.88
CA ALA A 465 92.44 -9.14 -66.54
C ALA A 465 92.01 -10.27 -67.49
N THR A 466 90.73 -10.35 -67.88
CA THR A 466 90.28 -11.31 -68.90
C THR A 466 90.92 -11.04 -70.27
N ILE A 467 91.08 -9.77 -70.67
CA ILE A 467 91.76 -9.39 -71.92
C ILE A 467 93.23 -9.83 -71.91
N VAL A 468 93.89 -9.83 -70.75
CA VAL A 468 95.31 -10.24 -70.63
C VAL A 468 95.47 -11.76 -70.55
N LEU A 469 94.62 -12.45 -69.79
CA LEU A 469 94.83 -13.87 -69.43
C LEU A 469 94.10 -14.86 -70.34
N VAL A 470 92.89 -14.52 -70.80
CA VAL A 470 92.01 -15.45 -71.55
C VAL A 470 92.44 -15.67 -73.00
N PRO A 471 93.06 -14.72 -73.75
CA PRO A 471 93.47 -14.98 -75.13
C PRO A 471 94.41 -16.18 -75.28
N SER A 472 95.36 -16.33 -74.35
CA SER A 472 96.28 -17.48 -74.33
C SER A 472 95.52 -18.80 -74.17
N ILE A 473 94.48 -18.80 -73.33
CA ILE A 473 93.60 -19.96 -73.11
C ILE A 473 92.75 -20.24 -74.36
N LEU A 474 92.25 -19.21 -75.06
CA LEU A 474 91.48 -19.38 -76.30
C LEU A 474 92.33 -19.94 -77.45
N VAL A 475 93.60 -19.54 -77.53
CA VAL A 475 94.57 -20.05 -78.51
C VAL A 475 94.90 -21.52 -78.23
N GLU A 476 95.16 -21.87 -76.97
CA GLU A 476 95.37 -23.27 -76.54
C GLU A 476 94.11 -24.12 -76.75
N LEU A 477 92.93 -23.58 -76.44
CA LEU A 477 91.64 -24.25 -76.70
C LEU A 477 91.43 -24.51 -78.19
N ALA A 478 91.80 -23.57 -79.07
CA ALA A 478 91.77 -23.78 -80.52
C ALA A 478 92.70 -24.90 -80.98
N GLY A 479 93.84 -25.09 -80.29
CA GLY A 479 94.72 -26.24 -80.49
C GLY A 479 94.11 -27.55 -79.98
N ALA A 480 93.49 -27.54 -78.81
CA ALA A 480 92.88 -28.72 -78.19
C ALA A 480 91.66 -29.25 -78.96
N ILE A 481 90.88 -28.37 -79.61
CA ILE A 481 89.72 -28.74 -80.43
C ILE A 481 90.06 -28.94 -81.91
N ASP A 482 91.34 -28.84 -82.28
CA ASP A 482 91.86 -28.98 -83.65
C ASP A 482 91.13 -28.10 -84.69
N ALA A 483 90.90 -26.82 -84.31
CA ALA A 483 90.13 -25.87 -85.13
C ALA A 483 90.81 -25.63 -86.48
N GLN A 484 90.10 -25.90 -87.58
CA GLN A 484 90.64 -25.74 -88.92
C GLN A 484 90.48 -24.29 -89.42
N PRO A 485 91.36 -23.81 -90.33
CA PRO A 485 91.26 -22.44 -90.88
C PRO A 485 89.96 -22.13 -91.63
N SER A 486 89.21 -23.17 -92.03
CA SER A 486 87.88 -23.04 -92.66
C SER A 486 86.74 -22.84 -91.66
N ASP A 487 86.98 -23.05 -90.37
CA ASP A 487 85.96 -22.97 -89.34
C ASP A 487 85.60 -21.51 -89.02
N TRP A 488 84.30 -21.21 -89.00
CA TRP A 488 83.81 -19.83 -88.80
C TRP A 488 84.23 -19.20 -87.46
N TYR A 489 84.56 -20.02 -86.46
CA TYR A 489 84.97 -19.59 -85.12
C TYR A 489 86.49 -19.50 -84.93
N GLU A 490 87.29 -20.05 -85.84
CA GLU A 490 88.77 -20.02 -85.79
C GLU A 490 89.33 -18.59 -85.68
N PRO A 491 88.83 -17.60 -86.46
CA PRO A 491 89.36 -16.23 -86.39
C PRO A 491 89.10 -15.59 -85.02
N TRP A 492 88.05 -16.01 -84.33
CA TRP A 492 87.68 -15.52 -83.00
C TRP A 492 88.52 -16.15 -81.89
N LEU A 493 89.01 -17.38 -82.08
CA LEU A 493 89.84 -18.05 -81.08
C LEU A 493 91.33 -17.72 -81.21
N ARG A 494 91.85 -17.42 -82.42
CA ARG A 494 93.27 -17.08 -82.64
C ARG A 494 93.49 -15.62 -83.04
N ALA A 495 93.06 -15.22 -84.24
CA ALA A 495 93.39 -13.91 -84.80
C ALA A 495 92.76 -12.72 -84.04
N ARG A 496 91.58 -12.93 -83.44
CA ARG A 496 90.82 -11.94 -82.68
C ARG A 496 90.65 -12.32 -81.21
N ALA A 497 91.44 -13.26 -80.71
CA ALA A 497 91.32 -13.80 -79.34
C ALA A 497 91.22 -12.71 -78.26
N ILE A 498 91.98 -11.62 -78.41
CA ILE A 498 91.96 -10.45 -77.52
C ILE A 498 90.60 -9.75 -77.52
N TRP A 499 90.01 -9.52 -78.70
CA TRP A 499 88.68 -8.91 -78.84
C TRP A 499 87.57 -9.84 -78.33
N THR A 500 87.67 -11.14 -78.61
CA THR A 500 86.72 -12.15 -78.14
C THR A 500 86.75 -12.25 -76.60
N ALA A 501 87.95 -12.28 -76.01
CA ALA A 501 88.13 -12.28 -74.55
C ALA A 501 87.61 -10.98 -73.91
N GLY A 502 87.81 -9.82 -74.54
CA GLY A 502 87.29 -8.54 -74.06
C GLY A 502 85.76 -8.47 -74.09
N ILE A 503 85.12 -8.90 -75.19
CA ILE A 503 83.66 -8.92 -75.31
C ILE A 503 83.04 -9.95 -74.36
N ALA A 504 83.58 -11.18 -74.30
CA ALA A 504 83.10 -12.23 -73.41
C ALA A 504 83.30 -11.85 -71.93
N GLY A 505 84.46 -11.26 -71.59
CA GLY A 505 84.74 -10.73 -70.26
C GLY A 505 83.78 -9.61 -69.86
N LEU A 506 83.55 -8.63 -70.74
CA LEU A 506 82.61 -7.54 -70.50
C LEU A 506 81.17 -8.05 -70.30
N ILE A 507 80.73 -9.02 -71.10
CA ILE A 507 79.39 -9.62 -70.97
C ILE A 507 79.28 -10.44 -69.68
N ALA A 508 80.25 -11.32 -69.39
CA ALA A 508 80.21 -12.19 -68.22
C ALA A 508 80.33 -11.40 -66.90
N ILE A 509 81.31 -10.49 -66.81
CA ILE A 509 81.54 -9.63 -65.64
C ILE A 509 80.39 -8.62 -65.52
N GLY A 510 79.95 -8.03 -66.64
CA GLY A 510 78.80 -7.13 -66.66
C GLY A 510 77.51 -7.81 -66.19
N ALA A 511 77.22 -9.03 -66.66
CA ALA A 511 76.07 -9.81 -66.22
C ALA A 511 76.18 -10.20 -64.73
N HIS A 512 77.37 -10.60 -64.26
CA HIS A 512 77.61 -10.93 -62.86
C HIS A 512 77.43 -9.72 -61.93
N LEU A 513 78.02 -8.57 -62.28
CA LEU A 513 77.88 -7.32 -61.52
C LEU A 513 76.43 -6.82 -61.56
N ALA A 514 75.77 -6.86 -62.72
CA ALA A 514 74.36 -6.48 -62.87
C ALA A 514 73.45 -7.38 -62.01
N TRP A 515 73.71 -8.70 -61.99
CA TRP A 515 73.00 -9.65 -61.14
C TRP A 515 73.19 -9.33 -59.64
N HIS A 516 74.42 -9.05 -59.22
CA HIS A 516 74.71 -8.68 -57.83
C HIS A 516 74.05 -7.35 -57.41
N VAL A 517 74.13 -6.32 -58.26
CA VAL A 517 73.46 -5.02 -58.02
C VAL A 517 71.94 -5.20 -57.99
N TRP A 518 71.39 -5.95 -58.92
CA TRP A 518 69.96 -6.22 -58.98
C TRP A 518 69.47 -6.97 -57.74
N ARG A 519 70.19 -8.00 -57.29
CA ARG A 519 69.85 -8.76 -56.08
C ARG A 519 69.93 -7.90 -54.81
N ALA A 520 70.99 -7.10 -54.65
CA ALA A 520 71.12 -6.19 -53.51
C ALA A 520 70.07 -5.07 -53.53
N HIS A 521 69.76 -4.54 -54.72
CA HIS A 521 68.71 -3.54 -54.91
C HIS A 521 67.32 -4.10 -54.61
N ALA A 522 67.00 -5.31 -55.11
CA ALA A 522 65.74 -5.99 -54.83
C ALA A 522 65.56 -6.23 -53.33
N ALA A 523 66.62 -6.64 -52.63
CA ALA A 523 66.59 -6.79 -51.17
C ALA A 523 66.31 -5.47 -50.44
N ALA A 524 66.92 -4.36 -50.87
CA ALA A 524 66.67 -3.04 -50.27
C ALA A 524 65.25 -2.51 -50.57
N VAL A 525 64.71 -2.78 -51.77
CA VAL A 525 63.33 -2.43 -52.12
C VAL A 525 62.34 -3.25 -51.30
N GLU A 526 62.60 -4.54 -51.11
CA GLU A 526 61.74 -5.40 -50.30
C GLU A 526 61.77 -4.98 -48.82
N ALA A 527 62.94 -4.76 -48.24
CA ALA A 527 63.08 -4.25 -46.88
C ALA A 527 62.40 -2.87 -46.69
N HIS A 528 62.44 -2.00 -47.70
CA HIS A 528 61.73 -0.72 -47.69
C HIS A 528 60.21 -0.91 -47.65
N ARG A 529 59.67 -1.79 -48.51
CA ARG A 529 58.24 -2.13 -48.49
C ARG A 529 57.83 -2.75 -47.16
N GLU A 530 58.64 -3.66 -46.62
CA GLU A 530 58.37 -4.33 -45.35
C GLU A 530 58.40 -3.37 -44.16
N MET A 531 59.32 -2.40 -44.14
CA MET A 531 59.35 -1.32 -43.14
C MET A 531 58.07 -0.49 -43.19
N TRP A 532 57.64 -0.01 -44.37
CA TRP A 532 56.39 0.74 -44.49
C TRP A 532 55.15 -0.11 -44.19
N ALA A 533 55.20 -1.40 -44.51
CA ALA A 533 54.17 -2.35 -44.09
C ALA A 533 54.14 -2.52 -42.56
N ALA A 534 55.28 -2.53 -41.88
CA ALA A 534 55.36 -2.60 -40.42
C ALA A 534 54.82 -1.32 -39.76
N ILE A 535 55.09 -0.13 -40.33
CA ILE A 535 54.48 1.13 -39.87
C ILE A 535 52.96 1.05 -39.96
N ARG A 536 52.41 0.60 -41.10
CA ARG A 536 50.96 0.41 -41.26
C ARG A 536 50.40 -0.63 -40.30
N ARG A 537 51.07 -1.78 -40.14
CA ARG A 537 50.66 -2.84 -39.20
C ARG A 537 50.64 -2.36 -37.74
N THR A 538 51.55 -1.47 -37.36
CA THR A 538 51.59 -0.89 -36.01
C THR A 538 50.37 0.01 -35.73
N VAL A 539 49.84 0.69 -36.75
CA VAL A 539 48.66 1.58 -36.62
C VAL A 539 47.34 0.84 -36.85
N THR A 540 47.23 0.06 -37.93
CA THR A 540 45.97 -0.54 -38.42
C THR A 540 45.96 -2.07 -38.49
N GLY A 541 47.04 -2.75 -38.09
CA GLY A 541 47.19 -4.22 -38.18
C GLY A 541 46.40 -5.01 -37.13
N GLU A 542 46.44 -6.34 -37.24
CA GLU A 542 45.55 -7.25 -36.49
C GLU A 542 45.94 -7.44 -35.02
N GLN A 543 47.22 -7.66 -34.70
CA GLN A 543 47.68 -7.89 -33.32
C GLN A 543 48.60 -6.77 -32.83
N ARG A 544 48.36 -6.30 -31.59
CA ARG A 544 49.15 -5.26 -30.90
C ARG A 544 49.27 -3.92 -31.66
N SER A 545 48.26 -3.59 -32.47
CA SER A 545 48.16 -2.29 -33.15
C SER A 545 47.42 -1.26 -32.30
N VAL A 546 47.57 0.01 -32.67
CA VAL A 546 46.81 1.12 -32.08
C VAL A 546 45.30 0.93 -32.30
N ALA A 547 44.88 0.48 -33.50
CA ALA A 547 43.49 0.18 -33.80
C ALA A 547 42.92 -0.92 -32.92
N THR A 548 43.59 -2.08 -32.82
CA THR A 548 43.12 -3.19 -31.98
C THR A 548 43.04 -2.79 -30.51
N TYR A 549 44.00 -2.01 -30.00
CA TYR A 549 43.96 -1.49 -28.63
C TYR A 549 42.69 -0.65 -28.35
N PHE A 550 42.40 0.34 -29.21
CA PHE A 550 41.23 1.20 -29.01
C PHE A 550 39.90 0.49 -29.32
N THR A 551 39.86 -0.43 -30.30
CA THR A 551 38.66 -1.23 -30.59
C THR A 551 38.29 -2.12 -29.41
N THR A 552 39.26 -2.84 -28.82
CA THR A 552 39.02 -3.65 -27.62
C THR A 552 38.57 -2.79 -26.44
N ARG A 553 39.20 -1.62 -26.23
CA ARG A 553 38.81 -0.70 -25.16
C ARG A 553 37.39 -0.15 -25.35
N LEU A 554 36.97 0.16 -26.58
CA LEU A 554 35.61 0.63 -26.89
C LEU A 554 34.59 -0.49 -26.66
N ARG A 555 34.88 -1.71 -27.14
CA ARG A 555 34.03 -2.89 -26.93
C ARG A 555 33.83 -3.18 -25.44
N LEU A 556 34.91 -3.19 -24.66
CA LEU A 556 34.84 -3.41 -23.22
C LEU A 556 34.01 -2.32 -22.52
N SER A 557 34.16 -1.06 -22.92
CA SER A 557 33.36 0.02 -22.34
C SER A 557 31.87 -0.10 -22.67
N ARG A 558 31.52 -0.43 -23.92
CA ARG A 558 30.12 -0.66 -24.34
C ARG A 558 29.51 -1.84 -23.60
N ALA A 559 30.22 -2.96 -23.53
CA ALA A 559 29.78 -4.15 -22.79
C ALA A 559 29.57 -3.86 -21.30
N THR A 560 30.48 -3.10 -20.68
CA THR A 560 30.33 -2.66 -19.28
C THR A 560 29.11 -1.76 -19.08
N ALA A 561 28.89 -0.79 -19.98
CA ALA A 561 27.73 0.10 -19.91
C ALA A 561 26.40 -0.66 -20.11
N ARG A 562 26.36 -1.64 -21.02
CA ARG A 562 25.22 -2.55 -21.22
C ARG A 562 24.89 -3.35 -19.96
N VAL A 563 25.90 -3.94 -19.32
CA VAL A 563 25.73 -4.65 -18.04
C VAL A 563 25.18 -3.72 -16.96
N GLN A 564 25.70 -2.49 -16.84
CA GLN A 564 25.18 -1.50 -15.88
C GLN A 564 23.73 -1.10 -16.17
N ALA A 565 23.35 -0.94 -17.44
CA ALA A 565 21.99 -0.63 -17.85
C ALA A 565 21.01 -1.78 -17.50
N LEU A 566 21.39 -3.02 -17.81
CA LEU A 566 20.59 -4.21 -17.48
C LEU A 566 20.45 -4.44 -15.97
N LEU A 567 21.51 -4.17 -15.18
CA LEU A 567 21.45 -4.22 -13.72
C LEU A 567 20.47 -3.18 -13.15
N ALA A 568 20.47 -1.96 -13.67
CA ALA A 568 19.55 -0.91 -13.23
C ALA A 568 18.09 -1.25 -13.60
N LEU A 569 17.86 -1.83 -14.77
CA LEU A 569 16.55 -2.29 -15.21
C LEU A 569 16.05 -3.43 -14.32
N ARG A 570 16.89 -4.42 -14.03
CA ARG A 570 16.60 -5.51 -13.09
C ARG A 570 16.23 -4.97 -11.72
N ALA A 571 17.01 -4.05 -11.16
CA ALA A 571 16.72 -3.44 -9.86
C ALA A 571 15.37 -2.68 -9.85
N THR A 572 14.97 -2.08 -10.97
CA THR A 572 13.65 -1.44 -11.10
C THR A 572 12.53 -2.48 -11.09
N LEU A 573 12.67 -3.56 -11.86
CA LEU A 573 11.68 -4.64 -11.90
C LEU A 573 11.58 -5.39 -10.57
N ASP A 574 12.68 -5.57 -9.85
CA ASP A 574 12.70 -6.18 -8.53
C ASP A 574 11.92 -5.34 -7.50
N ARG A 575 12.03 -4.00 -7.57
CA ARG A 575 11.21 -3.09 -6.74
C ARG A 575 9.73 -3.17 -7.09
N ASP A 576 9.37 -3.23 -8.37
CA ASP A 576 7.99 -3.37 -8.80
C ASP A 576 7.40 -4.71 -8.34
N ALA A 577 8.18 -5.80 -8.40
CA ALA A 577 7.79 -7.10 -7.86
C ALA A 577 7.60 -7.08 -6.34
N GLU A 578 8.49 -6.41 -5.60
CA GLU A 578 8.36 -6.23 -4.15
C GLU A 578 7.11 -5.41 -3.78
N ALA A 579 6.85 -4.32 -4.50
CA ALA A 579 5.67 -3.49 -4.27
C ALA A 579 4.35 -4.28 -4.51
N LEU A 580 4.29 -5.11 -5.55
CA LEU A 580 3.15 -6.01 -5.80
C LEU A 580 2.96 -7.05 -4.69
N LEU A 581 4.06 -7.67 -4.22
CA LEU A 581 4.03 -8.59 -3.09
C LEU A 581 3.54 -7.91 -1.80
N LEU A 582 3.97 -6.68 -1.55
CA LEU A 582 3.53 -5.89 -0.40
C LEU A 582 2.04 -5.56 -0.50
N ALA A 583 1.54 -5.24 -1.69
CA ALA A 583 0.10 -5.01 -1.93
C ALA A 583 -0.73 -6.28 -1.63
N GLU A 584 -0.27 -7.45 -2.08
CA GLU A 584 -0.91 -8.73 -1.79
C GLU A 584 -0.95 -9.01 -0.28
N ARG A 585 0.17 -8.81 0.43
CA ARG A 585 0.23 -8.96 1.89
C ARG A 585 -0.66 -7.97 2.62
N ALA A 586 -0.74 -6.73 2.15
CA ALA A 586 -1.64 -5.73 2.71
C ALA A 586 -3.11 -6.13 2.52
N ALA A 587 -3.47 -6.64 1.33
CA ALA A 587 -4.81 -7.17 1.06
C ALA A 587 -5.16 -8.35 1.98
N GLN A 588 -4.23 -9.28 2.22
CA GLN A 588 -4.42 -10.39 3.16
C GLN A 588 -4.66 -9.91 4.60
N ARG A 589 -3.90 -8.91 5.07
CA ARG A 589 -4.08 -8.33 6.41
C ARG A 589 -5.41 -7.62 6.53
N ALA A 590 -5.74 -6.73 5.58
CA ALA A 590 -7.00 -6.01 5.54
C ALA A 590 -8.20 -6.98 5.55
N ARG A 591 -8.11 -8.07 4.78
CA ARG A 591 -9.10 -9.14 4.76
C ARG A 591 -9.27 -9.79 6.14
N ALA A 592 -8.17 -10.15 6.80
CA ALA A 592 -8.21 -10.77 8.13
C ALA A 592 -8.87 -9.84 9.17
N GLU A 593 -8.54 -8.55 9.15
CA GLU A 593 -9.11 -7.54 10.03
C GLU A 593 -10.60 -7.33 9.80
N LEU A 594 -11.04 -7.23 8.54
CA LEU A 594 -12.46 -7.11 8.20
C LEU A 594 -13.26 -8.37 8.56
N LEU A 595 -12.68 -9.56 8.40
CA LEU A 595 -13.30 -10.81 8.87
C LEU A 595 -13.40 -10.89 10.40
N ALA A 596 -12.42 -10.35 11.12
CA ALA A 596 -12.47 -10.26 12.58
C ALA A 596 -13.55 -9.26 13.04
N GLU A 597 -13.68 -8.13 12.35
CA GLU A 597 -14.75 -7.15 12.59
C GLU A 597 -16.13 -7.75 12.33
N GLN A 598 -16.35 -8.44 11.20
CA GLN A 598 -17.63 -9.11 10.93
C GLN A 598 -17.99 -10.12 12.02
N ARG A 599 -17.01 -10.90 12.52
CA ARG A 599 -17.20 -11.79 13.67
C ARG A 599 -17.57 -11.04 14.95
N ALA A 600 -16.91 -9.91 15.25
CA ALA A 600 -17.23 -9.07 16.40
C ALA A 600 -18.62 -8.41 16.28
N LEU A 601 -19.12 -8.21 15.06
CA LEU A 601 -20.49 -7.76 14.79
C LEU A 601 -21.53 -8.89 14.92
N GLY A 602 -21.12 -10.14 15.16
CA GLY A 602 -22.02 -11.29 15.30
C GLY A 602 -22.37 -11.98 13.98
N VAL A 603 -21.62 -11.74 12.91
CA VAL A 603 -21.81 -12.41 11.62
C VAL A 603 -21.05 -13.72 11.59
N VAL A 604 -21.75 -14.81 11.26
CA VAL A 604 -21.16 -16.13 11.11
C VAL A 604 -21.05 -16.44 9.61
N ARG A 605 -19.83 -16.73 9.15
CA ARG A 605 -19.56 -17.16 7.78
C ARG A 605 -19.23 -18.65 7.78
N GLU A 606 -20.13 -19.46 7.22
CA GLU A 606 -19.89 -20.85 6.84
C GLU A 606 -19.53 -20.92 5.36
N ALA A 607 -18.93 -22.03 4.90
CA ALA A 607 -18.30 -22.16 3.58
C ALA A 607 -19.14 -21.65 2.39
N GLU A 608 -20.47 -21.74 2.46
CA GLU A 608 -21.39 -21.26 1.42
C GLU A 608 -22.50 -20.34 1.95
N ARG A 609 -22.50 -20.00 3.25
CA ARG A 609 -23.62 -19.29 3.88
C ARG A 609 -23.15 -18.22 4.85
N ILE A 610 -23.71 -17.02 4.69
CA ILE A 610 -23.56 -15.92 5.65
C ILE A 610 -24.81 -15.88 6.52
N ASP A 611 -24.64 -16.02 7.83
CA ASP A 611 -25.70 -15.80 8.80
C ASP A 611 -25.55 -14.42 9.46
N LEU A 612 -26.59 -13.60 9.29
CA LEU A 612 -26.71 -12.25 9.87
C LEU A 612 -27.62 -12.22 11.10
N SER A 613 -28.07 -13.37 11.60
CA SER A 613 -28.94 -13.45 12.77
C SER A 613 -28.33 -12.72 13.99
N GLY A 614 -27.05 -12.95 14.27
CA GLY A 614 -26.31 -12.27 15.35
C GLY A 614 -26.08 -10.77 15.09
N LEU A 615 -26.11 -10.31 13.83
CA LEU A 615 -26.04 -8.89 13.48
C LEU A 615 -27.33 -8.16 13.86
N LEU A 616 -28.49 -8.79 13.65
CA LEU A 616 -29.82 -8.23 13.90
C LEU A 616 -30.30 -8.40 15.34
N GLY A 617 -29.74 -9.36 16.09
CA GLY A 617 -30.10 -9.61 17.49
C GLY A 617 -29.37 -8.71 18.51
N GLY A 618 -29.99 -8.60 19.69
CA GLY A 618 -29.35 -8.09 20.91
C GLY A 618 -28.21 -9.01 21.33
N ARG A 619 -27.13 -8.47 21.90
CA ARG A 619 -25.88 -9.18 22.28
C ARG A 619 -26.07 -10.13 23.48
N GLY A 620 -27.15 -10.89 23.54
CA GLY A 620 -27.62 -11.55 24.76
C GLY A 620 -28.24 -10.58 25.77
N GLU A 621 -28.66 -9.39 25.31
CA GLU A 621 -29.39 -8.40 26.12
C GLU A 621 -30.87 -8.81 26.20
N THR A 622 -31.46 -8.86 27.40
CA THR A 622 -32.82 -9.37 27.62
C THR A 622 -33.91 -8.31 27.42
N LEU A 623 -33.57 -7.01 27.56
CA LEU A 623 -34.47 -5.88 27.33
C LEU A 623 -34.26 -5.20 25.96
N VAL A 624 -33.41 -5.77 25.11
CA VAL A 624 -33.20 -5.33 23.72
C VAL A 624 -33.38 -6.50 22.76
N GLU A 625 -34.42 -6.39 21.93
CA GLU A 625 -34.71 -7.37 20.90
C GLU A 625 -34.41 -6.81 19.50
N GLY A 626 -34.12 -7.71 18.54
CA GLY A 626 -34.05 -7.31 17.14
C GLY A 626 -35.43 -6.96 16.63
N LEU A 627 -35.59 -5.77 16.04
CA LEU A 627 -36.85 -5.35 15.40
C LEU A 627 -37.23 -6.26 14.23
N ALA A 628 -36.22 -6.86 13.57
CA ALA A 628 -36.40 -7.75 12.45
C ALA A 628 -35.59 -9.05 12.61
N GLY A 629 -36.16 -10.18 12.16
CA GLY A 629 -35.61 -11.52 12.36
C GLY A 629 -34.92 -12.12 11.13
N ALA A 630 -34.99 -13.45 10.99
CA ALA A 630 -34.30 -14.19 9.92
C ALA A 630 -34.75 -13.82 8.48
N ALA A 631 -35.97 -13.31 8.30
CA ALA A 631 -36.43 -12.80 7.02
C ALA A 631 -35.63 -11.55 6.59
N ALA A 632 -35.42 -10.62 7.51
CA ALA A 632 -34.61 -9.42 7.30
C ALA A 632 -33.13 -9.72 7.04
N ALA A 633 -32.56 -10.74 7.70
CA ALA A 633 -31.21 -11.19 7.40
C ALA A 633 -31.06 -11.59 5.92
N ARG A 634 -32.06 -12.29 5.36
CA ARG A 634 -32.08 -12.65 3.93
C ARG A 634 -32.34 -11.43 3.05
N ALA A 635 -33.23 -10.52 3.45
CA ALA A 635 -33.50 -9.29 2.73
C ALA A 635 -32.25 -8.41 2.59
N LEU A 636 -31.48 -8.24 3.67
CA LEU A 636 -30.22 -7.50 3.67
C LEU A 636 -29.18 -8.11 2.72
N LEU A 637 -29.09 -9.44 2.64
CA LEU A 637 -28.22 -10.11 1.68
C LEU A 637 -28.67 -9.87 0.22
N ARG A 638 -29.99 -9.81 -0.04
CA ARG A 638 -30.52 -9.51 -1.38
C ARG A 638 -30.15 -8.09 -1.86
N GLN A 639 -29.91 -7.15 -0.94
CA GLN A 639 -29.46 -5.80 -1.28
C GLN A 639 -28.02 -5.75 -1.84
N LEU A 640 -27.23 -6.81 -1.68
CA LEU A 640 -25.90 -6.97 -2.29
C LEU A 640 -25.91 -8.17 -3.24
N PRO A 641 -26.57 -8.06 -4.41
CA PRO A 641 -26.79 -9.21 -5.25
C PRO A 641 -25.47 -9.64 -5.92
N ALA A 642 -25.32 -10.95 -6.13
CA ALA A 642 -24.06 -11.58 -6.56
C ALA A 642 -23.71 -11.29 -8.03
N ASP A 643 -24.71 -11.02 -8.87
CA ASP A 643 -24.56 -10.62 -10.27
C ASP A 643 -23.93 -9.22 -10.43
N ALA A 644 -24.22 -8.30 -9.51
CA ALA A 644 -23.62 -6.97 -9.49
C ALA A 644 -22.22 -6.91 -8.86
N ARG A 645 -21.76 -8.01 -8.25
CA ARG A 645 -20.45 -8.09 -7.55
C ARG A 645 -19.27 -7.72 -8.46
N PRO A 646 -19.09 -8.25 -9.69
CA PRO A 646 -17.96 -7.89 -10.53
C PRO A 646 -17.92 -6.40 -10.92
N THR A 647 -19.10 -5.79 -11.06
CA THR A 647 -19.22 -4.35 -11.34
C THR A 647 -18.80 -3.53 -10.12
N ARG A 648 -19.29 -3.89 -8.92
CA ARG A 648 -18.89 -3.24 -7.65
C ARG A 648 -17.38 -3.31 -7.42
N GLU A 649 -16.77 -4.47 -7.64
CA GLU A 649 -15.32 -4.67 -7.46
C GLU A 649 -14.50 -3.75 -8.37
N ARG A 650 -14.88 -3.66 -9.65
CA ARG A 650 -14.20 -2.78 -10.63
C ARG A 650 -14.41 -1.31 -10.33
N ASP A 651 -15.62 -0.90 -9.98
CA ASP A 651 -15.93 0.49 -9.65
C ASP A 651 -15.24 0.93 -8.36
N LEU A 652 -15.21 0.07 -7.34
CA LEU A 652 -14.48 0.31 -6.09
C LEU A 652 -12.98 0.44 -6.35
N LEU A 653 -12.37 -0.46 -7.12
CA LEU A 653 -10.96 -0.37 -7.49
C LEU A 653 -10.64 0.91 -8.24
N ARG A 654 -11.49 1.30 -9.19
CA ARG A 654 -11.34 2.56 -9.94
C ARG A 654 -11.44 3.76 -9.00
N ALA A 655 -12.44 3.78 -8.13
CA ALA A 655 -12.62 4.86 -7.15
C ALA A 655 -11.41 4.99 -6.21
N LEU A 656 -10.85 3.87 -5.73
CA LEU A 656 -9.65 3.86 -4.90
C LEU A 656 -8.40 4.30 -5.69
N ALA A 657 -8.27 3.86 -6.94
CA ALA A 657 -7.17 4.25 -7.82
C ALA A 657 -7.14 5.78 -8.07
N ASP A 658 -8.33 6.38 -8.27
CA ASP A 658 -8.48 7.81 -8.55
C ASP A 658 -8.40 8.67 -7.28
N ARG A 659 -9.13 8.30 -6.22
CA ARG A 659 -9.26 9.09 -4.98
C ARG A 659 -8.00 9.06 -4.13
N GLU A 660 -7.38 7.90 -3.98
CA GLU A 660 -6.15 7.72 -3.19
C GLU A 660 -4.89 7.87 -4.07
N GLY A 661 -5.07 8.03 -5.38
CA GLY A 661 -3.96 8.19 -6.32
C GLY A 661 -3.08 6.96 -6.46
N TRP A 662 -3.58 5.76 -6.14
CA TRP A 662 -2.80 4.51 -6.24
C TRP A 662 -2.24 4.30 -7.65
N ALA A 663 -2.96 4.74 -8.70
CA ALA A 663 -2.47 4.69 -10.07
C ALA A 663 -1.11 5.39 -10.28
N ARG A 664 -0.79 6.39 -9.44
CA ARG A 664 0.48 7.13 -9.50
C ARG A 664 1.46 6.76 -8.39
N ARG A 665 0.95 6.34 -7.23
CA ARG A 665 1.71 6.23 -5.98
C ARG A 665 1.89 4.81 -5.46
N TRP A 666 1.37 3.78 -6.13
CA TRP A 666 1.42 2.39 -5.62
C TRP A 666 2.84 1.84 -5.33
N ARG A 667 3.88 2.45 -5.90
CA ARG A 667 5.29 2.15 -5.60
C ARG A 667 5.81 2.78 -4.31
N ASP A 668 5.20 3.88 -3.87
CA ASP A 668 5.58 4.63 -2.65
C ASP A 668 4.62 4.34 -1.49
N GLU A 669 3.33 4.15 -1.80
CA GLU A 669 2.26 3.84 -0.85
C GLU A 669 1.62 2.51 -1.22
N VAL A 670 1.71 1.54 -0.31
CA VAL A 670 1.22 0.17 -0.54
C VAL A 670 -0.31 0.18 -0.64
N PRO A 671 -0.91 -0.25 -1.79
CA PRO A 671 -2.36 -0.41 -1.92
C PRO A 671 -2.94 -1.30 -0.81
N PHE A 672 -4.20 -1.07 -0.46
CA PHE A 672 -4.95 -1.84 0.56
C PHE A 672 -4.44 -1.71 2.02
N SER A 673 -3.38 -0.93 2.27
CA SER A 673 -2.86 -0.73 3.63
C SER A 673 -3.77 0.09 4.55
N SER A 674 -4.62 0.96 3.99
CA SER A 674 -5.56 1.81 4.73
C SER A 674 -6.98 1.22 4.72
N LEU A 675 -7.39 0.64 5.86
CA LEU A 675 -8.78 0.22 6.05
C LEU A 675 -9.78 1.38 5.98
N ALA A 676 -9.37 2.58 6.39
CA ALA A 676 -10.22 3.77 6.32
C ALA A 676 -10.53 4.13 4.86
N SER A 677 -9.53 4.10 3.98
CA SER A 677 -9.70 4.37 2.54
C SER A 677 -10.56 3.29 1.89
N LEU A 678 -10.32 2.01 2.21
CA LEU A 678 -11.15 0.89 1.75
C LEU A 678 -12.62 1.06 2.15
N ARG A 679 -12.90 1.37 3.41
CA ARG A 679 -14.26 1.60 3.91
C ARG A 679 -14.91 2.83 3.26
N ALA A 680 -14.15 3.92 3.09
CA ALA A 680 -14.65 5.13 2.45
C ALA A 680 -14.99 4.92 0.96
N GLY A 681 -14.21 4.10 0.26
CA GLY A 681 -14.50 3.68 -1.12
C GLY A 681 -15.68 2.72 -1.21
N ALA A 682 -15.84 1.81 -0.23
CA ALA A 682 -16.91 0.81 -0.22
C ALA A 682 -18.28 1.39 0.20
N ALA A 683 -18.30 2.48 0.99
CA ALA A 683 -19.53 3.07 1.53
C ALA A 683 -20.62 3.39 0.48
N PRO A 684 -20.33 4.00 -0.69
CA PRO A 684 -21.34 4.25 -1.73
C PRO A 684 -22.01 2.98 -2.27
N HIS A 685 -21.26 1.87 -2.34
CA HIS A 685 -21.78 0.59 -2.81
C HIS A 685 -22.52 -0.19 -1.70
N ALA A 686 -22.27 0.14 -0.43
CA ALA A 686 -22.96 -0.39 0.73
C ALA A 686 -24.25 0.38 1.10
N GLU A 687 -24.47 1.54 0.49
CA GLU A 687 -25.61 2.43 0.74
C GLU A 687 -26.99 1.74 0.66
N PRO A 688 -27.27 0.84 -0.31
CA PRO A 688 -28.55 0.13 -0.37
C PRO A 688 -28.86 -0.70 0.87
N VAL A 689 -27.83 -1.23 1.53
CA VAL A 689 -27.97 -1.98 2.78
C VAL A 689 -28.10 -1.02 3.97
N ALA A 690 -27.34 0.07 3.98
CA ALA A 690 -27.35 1.04 5.08
C ALA A 690 -28.69 1.78 5.19
N THR A 691 -29.33 2.04 4.04
CA THR A 691 -30.62 2.71 3.92
C THR A 691 -31.80 1.75 3.79
N TRP A 692 -31.55 0.43 3.92
CA TRP A 692 -32.60 -0.58 3.85
C TRP A 692 -33.69 -0.30 4.90
N ASP A 693 -34.94 -0.32 4.44
CA ASP A 693 -36.11 -0.11 5.28
C ASP A 693 -36.93 -1.41 5.35
N PRO A 694 -37.10 -2.02 6.54
CA PRO A 694 -37.90 -3.23 6.72
C PRO A 694 -39.38 -3.04 6.37
N PHE A 695 -39.87 -1.80 6.26
CA PHE A 695 -41.28 -1.50 5.99
C PHE A 695 -41.58 -1.11 4.54
N ALA A 696 -40.57 -1.02 3.68
CA ALA A 696 -40.74 -0.61 2.29
C ALA A 696 -41.38 -1.70 1.41
N GLU A 697 -41.02 -2.97 1.63
CA GLU A 697 -41.58 -4.12 0.90
C GLU A 697 -42.68 -4.81 1.70
N SER A 698 -43.78 -5.21 1.05
CA SER A 698 -44.97 -5.70 1.77
C SER A 698 -44.74 -6.97 2.59
N GLU A 699 -43.93 -7.92 2.10
CA GLU A 699 -43.64 -9.17 2.80
C GLU A 699 -42.75 -8.93 4.04
N ASP A 700 -41.71 -8.11 3.88
CA ASP A 700 -40.80 -7.73 4.97
C ASP A 700 -41.53 -6.87 6.02
N ALA A 701 -42.41 -5.96 5.58
CA ALA A 701 -43.22 -5.10 6.44
C ALA A 701 -44.18 -5.91 7.32
N GLU A 702 -44.81 -6.95 6.76
CA GLU A 702 -45.67 -7.86 7.52
C GLU A 702 -44.88 -8.64 8.58
N ALA A 703 -43.68 -9.13 8.23
CA ALA A 703 -42.82 -9.87 9.14
C ALA A 703 -42.29 -8.97 10.28
N ALA A 704 -41.81 -7.77 9.95
CA ALA A 704 -41.35 -6.79 10.94
C ALA A 704 -42.47 -6.34 11.88
N SER A 705 -43.66 -6.06 11.33
CA SER A 705 -44.84 -5.70 12.13
C SER A 705 -45.30 -6.85 13.05
N ALA A 706 -45.24 -8.10 12.57
CA ALA A 706 -45.51 -9.27 13.39
C ALA A 706 -44.53 -9.41 14.56
N GLN A 707 -43.24 -9.14 14.30
CA GLN A 707 -42.19 -9.20 15.31
C GLN A 707 -42.35 -8.11 16.38
N ILE A 708 -42.66 -6.87 15.98
CA ILE A 708 -42.98 -5.78 16.91
C ILE A 708 -44.22 -6.12 17.75
N ALA A 709 -45.31 -6.59 17.14
CA ALA A 709 -46.51 -6.99 17.89
C ALA A 709 -46.24 -8.15 18.86
N SER A 710 -45.35 -9.08 18.49
CA SER A 710 -44.91 -10.19 19.35
C SER A 710 -44.07 -9.69 20.54
N PHE A 711 -43.14 -8.77 20.28
CA PHE A 711 -42.35 -8.06 21.29
C PHE A 711 -43.24 -7.34 22.30
N LEU A 712 -44.14 -6.47 21.84
CA LEU A 712 -45.03 -5.70 22.72
C LEU A 712 -45.89 -6.60 23.62
N ARG A 713 -46.38 -7.74 23.10
CA ARG A 713 -47.14 -8.72 23.90
C ARG A 713 -46.30 -9.49 24.91
N ARG A 714 -45.04 -9.80 24.59
CA ARG A 714 -44.11 -10.38 25.58
C ARG A 714 -43.88 -9.38 26.70
N GLN A 715 -43.50 -8.16 26.34
CA GLN A 715 -43.16 -7.11 27.30
C GLN A 715 -44.36 -6.65 28.13
N ALA A 716 -45.57 -6.62 27.56
CA ALA A 716 -46.79 -6.35 28.31
C ALA A 716 -47.11 -7.42 29.38
N ARG A 717 -46.65 -8.66 29.19
CA ARG A 717 -46.80 -9.74 30.17
C ARG A 717 -45.68 -9.75 31.21
N SER A 718 -44.43 -9.49 30.80
CA SER A 718 -43.26 -9.53 31.69
C SER A 718 -43.08 -8.22 32.48
N LEU A 719 -43.09 -7.07 31.82
CA LEU A 719 -42.72 -5.79 32.44
C LEU A 719 -43.86 -5.08 33.16
N ARG A 720 -45.12 -5.38 32.81
CA ARG A 720 -46.27 -4.87 33.60
C ARG A 720 -46.26 -5.41 35.03
N VAL A 721 -45.63 -6.57 35.22
CA VAL A 721 -45.48 -7.25 36.50
C VAL A 721 -44.21 -6.76 37.25
N ALA A 722 -43.24 -6.17 36.53
CA ALA A 722 -41.93 -5.76 37.04
C ALA A 722 -41.91 -4.34 37.66
N LEU A 723 -43.03 -3.61 37.72
CA LEU A 723 -43.09 -2.26 38.30
C LEU A 723 -44.07 -2.11 39.45
N ASP A 724 -44.52 -3.20 40.06
CA ASP A 724 -45.28 -3.15 41.31
C ASP A 724 -44.36 -2.73 42.49
N PHE A 725 -43.72 -1.55 42.38
CA PHE A 725 -43.13 -0.78 43.47
C PHE A 725 -44.16 -0.48 44.58
N THR A 726 -45.44 -0.57 44.24
CA THR A 726 -46.55 -0.08 45.06
C THR A 726 -47.23 -1.17 45.88
N GLY A 727 -46.89 -2.46 45.73
CA GLY A 727 -47.49 -3.57 46.48
C GLY A 727 -49.00 -3.40 46.60
N ARG A 728 -49.74 -3.65 45.51
CA ARG A 728 -51.17 -3.35 45.35
C ARG A 728 -51.98 -3.15 46.65
N GLU A 729 -52.34 -1.90 46.89
CA GLU A 729 -53.73 -1.41 46.91
C GLU A 729 -53.67 0.05 46.43
N VAL A 730 -54.17 0.33 45.21
CA VAL A 730 -54.32 1.70 44.69
C VAL A 730 -55.44 2.39 45.47
N GLY A 731 -55.10 2.80 46.69
CA GLY A 731 -55.85 3.67 47.55
C GLY A 731 -55.06 4.97 47.75
N GLY A 732 -55.30 5.93 46.86
CA GLY A 732 -54.88 7.34 46.97
C GLY A 732 -53.61 7.74 46.19
N ASP A 733 -53.80 8.70 45.28
CA ASP A 733 -52.90 9.75 44.75
C ASP A 733 -51.61 9.45 43.94
N ALA A 734 -51.17 8.21 43.69
CA ALA A 734 -50.13 7.96 42.68
C ALA A 734 -50.70 8.09 41.25
N HIS A 735 -50.01 8.83 40.36
CA HIS A 735 -50.50 9.08 39.00
C HIS A 735 -49.82 8.16 37.98
N VAL A 736 -50.56 7.18 37.47
CA VAL A 736 -50.09 6.33 36.36
C VAL A 736 -50.16 7.12 35.05
N VAL A 737 -49.00 7.47 34.50
CA VAL A 737 -48.91 8.21 33.23
C VAL A 737 -49.09 7.27 32.05
N TYR A 738 -48.38 6.14 32.08
CA TYR A 738 -48.44 5.08 31.07
C TYR A 738 -48.54 3.70 31.76
N ASP A 739 -49.71 3.06 31.68
CA ASP A 739 -49.94 1.66 32.08
C ASP A 739 -49.66 0.72 30.90
N GLY A 740 -48.44 0.79 30.35
CA GLY A 740 -48.02 -0.02 29.20
C GLY A 740 -48.45 0.55 27.85
N VAL A 741 -47.56 1.33 27.22
CA VAL A 741 -47.73 1.88 25.87
C VAL A 741 -46.60 1.41 24.97
N GLY A 742 -46.97 0.89 23.80
CA GLY A 742 -46.05 0.59 22.71
C GLY A 742 -45.85 1.81 21.83
N VAL A 743 -44.65 2.41 21.79
CA VAL A 743 -44.30 3.47 20.84
C VAL A 743 -43.61 2.81 19.66
N VAL A 744 -44.19 2.83 18.47
CA VAL A 744 -43.71 2.04 17.31
C VAL A 744 -43.37 2.93 16.12
N PRO A 745 -42.57 2.44 15.15
CA PRO A 745 -42.25 3.21 13.95
C PRO A 745 -43.48 3.73 13.21
N PRO A 746 -43.45 4.96 12.64
CA PRO A 746 -44.58 5.55 11.93
C PRO A 746 -45.18 4.65 10.84
N ALA A 747 -44.33 3.93 10.10
CA ALA A 747 -44.73 3.05 9.02
C ALA A 747 -45.40 1.75 9.50
N ALA A 748 -45.12 1.33 10.74
CA ALA A 748 -45.62 0.08 11.32
C ALA A 748 -46.90 0.26 12.15
N GLU A 749 -47.23 1.49 12.56
CA GLU A 749 -48.26 1.77 13.57
C GLU A 749 -49.62 1.14 13.25
N ALA A 750 -50.18 1.41 12.07
CA ALA A 750 -51.49 0.92 11.69
C ALA A 750 -51.55 -0.63 11.63
N GLU A 751 -50.49 -1.27 11.12
CA GLU A 751 -50.45 -2.72 10.99
C GLU A 751 -50.25 -3.42 12.35
N VAL A 752 -49.37 -2.87 13.19
CA VAL A 752 -49.14 -3.36 14.55
C VAL A 752 -50.41 -3.18 15.39
N ALA A 753 -51.06 -2.02 15.34
CA ALA A 753 -52.32 -1.78 16.05
C ALA A 753 -53.40 -2.79 15.63
N ARG A 754 -53.59 -2.99 14.31
CA ARG A 754 -54.53 -3.98 13.76
C ARG A 754 -54.23 -5.41 14.24
N ARG A 755 -52.96 -5.80 14.33
CA ARG A 755 -52.54 -7.13 14.81
C ARG A 755 -52.78 -7.29 16.31
N LEU A 756 -52.43 -6.28 17.09
CA LEU A 756 -52.69 -6.26 18.52
C LEU A 756 -54.20 -6.37 18.79
N GLU A 757 -55.06 -5.66 18.07
CA GLU A 757 -56.52 -5.75 18.21
C GLU A 757 -57.06 -7.16 17.88
N LYS A 758 -56.64 -7.74 16.76
CA LYS A 758 -57.09 -9.09 16.34
C LYS A 758 -56.65 -10.19 17.31
N GLU A 759 -55.44 -10.09 17.84
CA GLU A 759 -54.84 -11.12 18.69
C GLU A 759 -55.12 -10.90 20.20
N SER A 760 -55.61 -9.72 20.60
CA SER A 760 -55.97 -9.39 21.99
C SER A 760 -57.36 -9.87 22.43
N ALA A 761 -58.06 -10.69 21.63
CA ALA A 761 -59.39 -11.23 21.96
C ALA A 761 -59.45 -12.09 23.25
N SER A 762 -58.33 -12.24 23.98
CA SER A 762 -58.20 -12.99 25.24
C SER A 762 -57.53 -12.21 26.40
N GLY A 763 -57.25 -10.90 26.26
CA GLY A 763 -56.52 -10.12 27.28
C GLY A 763 -56.81 -8.61 27.30
N ALA A 764 -56.10 -7.85 28.15
CA ALA A 764 -56.23 -6.39 28.22
C ALA A 764 -55.68 -5.72 26.93
N PRO A 765 -56.33 -4.67 26.40
CA PRO A 765 -55.91 -4.04 25.16
C PRO A 765 -54.57 -3.33 25.33
N ILE A 766 -53.58 -3.67 24.48
CA ILE A 766 -52.27 -3.01 24.44
C ILE A 766 -52.39 -1.73 23.59
N ARG A 767 -52.12 -0.57 24.19
CA ARG A 767 -52.15 0.70 23.47
C ARG A 767 -50.90 0.88 22.63
N CYS A 768 -51.10 1.30 21.39
CA CYS A 768 -50.04 1.63 20.44
C CYS A 768 -50.05 3.14 20.19
N ALA A 769 -48.88 3.77 20.23
CA ALA A 769 -48.68 5.18 19.91
C ALA A 769 -47.72 5.30 18.72
N ARG A 770 -47.98 6.29 17.87
CA ARG A 770 -47.13 6.59 16.71
C ARG A 770 -45.83 7.23 17.18
N GLY A 771 -44.73 6.51 17.00
CA GLY A 771 -43.37 6.98 17.25
C GLY A 771 -42.88 7.99 16.21
N VAL A 772 -41.69 8.54 16.45
CA VAL A 772 -40.95 9.40 15.51
C VAL A 772 -39.71 8.72 14.92
N GLU A 773 -39.24 7.63 15.53
CA GLU A 773 -38.10 6.86 15.05
C GLU A 773 -38.55 5.78 14.08
N GLU A 774 -37.80 5.59 12.99
CA GLU A 774 -38.09 4.57 11.97
C GLU A 774 -37.57 3.18 12.38
N ASP A 775 -36.59 3.13 13.29
CA ASP A 775 -35.77 1.94 13.55
C ASP A 775 -35.99 1.32 14.93
N ARG A 776 -36.88 1.89 15.73
CA ARG A 776 -37.05 1.52 17.13
C ARG A 776 -38.52 1.45 17.51
N ALA A 777 -38.86 0.39 18.23
CA ALA A 777 -40.11 0.26 18.95
C ALA A 777 -39.80 0.15 20.45
N TYR A 778 -40.60 0.83 21.27
CA TYR A 778 -40.45 0.88 22.71
C TYR A 778 -41.67 0.29 23.38
N TRP A 779 -41.46 -0.44 24.47
CA TRP A 779 -42.49 -0.73 25.45
C TRP A 779 -42.22 0.08 26.71
N LEU A 780 -43.17 0.94 27.09
CA LEU A 780 -42.99 1.89 28.19
C LEU A 780 -44.07 1.76 29.26
N VAL A 781 -43.63 1.73 30.51
CA VAL A 781 -44.49 1.90 31.69
C VAL A 781 -43.88 2.99 32.57
N VAL A 782 -44.70 3.95 33.00
CA VAL A 782 -44.27 5.12 33.78
C VAL A 782 -45.29 5.45 34.86
N VAL A 783 -44.79 5.59 36.09
CA VAL A 783 -45.55 6.04 37.25
C VAL A 783 -44.85 7.26 37.84
N THR A 784 -45.60 8.35 38.03
CA THR A 784 -45.11 9.59 38.64
C THR A 784 -45.85 9.87 39.94
N ASP A 785 -45.45 10.93 40.62
CA ASP A 785 -46.17 11.46 41.78
C ASP A 785 -46.19 10.45 42.96
N ILE A 786 -45.12 9.69 43.13
CA ILE A 786 -45.01 8.64 44.14
C ILE A 786 -44.64 9.28 45.49
N GLU A 787 -45.44 9.01 46.51
CA GLU A 787 -45.11 9.40 47.87
C GLU A 787 -44.03 8.47 48.47
N LEU A 788 -43.03 9.05 49.11
CA LEU A 788 -41.94 8.32 49.77
C LEU A 788 -42.41 7.23 50.75
N GLU A 789 -43.51 7.46 51.47
CA GLU A 789 -44.06 6.52 52.46
C GLU A 789 -44.76 5.29 51.84
N ARG A 790 -45.10 5.40 50.55
CA ARG A 790 -45.77 4.34 49.78
C ARG A 790 -44.80 3.34 49.18
N VAL A 791 -43.53 3.70 49.06
CA VAL A 791 -42.48 2.80 48.58
C VAL A 791 -42.14 1.80 49.70
N ALA A 792 -42.58 0.55 49.54
CA ALA A 792 -42.45 -0.48 50.58
C ALA A 792 -40.99 -0.73 50.97
N SER A 793 -40.08 -0.78 49.99
CA SER A 793 -38.64 -1.00 50.17
C SER A 793 -37.92 0.14 50.91
N LEU A 794 -38.55 1.31 51.03
CA LEU A 794 -38.01 2.47 51.74
C LEU A 794 -38.60 2.64 53.14
N ARG A 795 -39.47 1.72 53.60
CA ARG A 795 -39.95 1.72 55.00
C ARG A 795 -38.84 1.20 55.91
N SER A 796 -38.62 1.86 57.04
CA SER A 796 -37.57 1.44 57.99
C SER A 796 -37.86 0.01 58.43
N ALA A 797 -36.84 -0.86 58.36
CA ALA A 797 -36.95 -2.22 58.84
C ALA A 797 -37.22 -2.20 60.35
N LYS A 798 -38.47 -2.41 60.75
CA LYS A 798 -38.73 -2.94 62.10
C LYS A 798 -37.97 -4.27 62.16
N PRO A 799 -37.14 -4.54 63.17
CA PRO A 799 -36.48 -5.82 63.28
C PRO A 799 -37.56 -6.90 63.43
N SER A 800 -37.86 -7.61 62.34
CA SER A 800 -38.58 -8.87 62.42
C SER A 800 -37.62 -9.82 63.13
N ALA A 801 -37.85 -10.03 64.42
CA ALA A 801 -37.20 -11.06 65.20
C ALA A 801 -37.71 -12.44 64.78
N THR A 802 -37.57 -12.80 63.51
CA THR A 802 -37.65 -14.17 63.02
C THR A 802 -36.95 -14.21 61.66
N PRO A 803 -35.81 -14.90 61.50
CA PRO A 803 -35.34 -15.22 60.17
C PRO A 803 -36.44 -16.04 59.49
N PRO A 804 -36.85 -15.73 58.24
CA PRO A 804 -37.69 -16.64 57.50
C PRO A 804 -36.92 -17.97 57.43
N SER A 805 -37.56 -19.03 57.95
CA SER A 805 -37.16 -20.41 57.68
C SER A 805 -36.92 -20.53 56.17
N ALA A 806 -35.84 -21.22 55.79
CA ALA A 806 -35.56 -21.61 54.42
C ALA A 806 -36.71 -22.46 53.87
N ALA A 807 -37.78 -21.79 53.45
CA ALA A 807 -38.77 -22.32 52.54
C ALA A 807 -38.33 -21.83 51.16
N GLU A 808 -38.06 -22.79 50.28
CA GLU A 808 -37.72 -22.57 48.89
C GLU A 808 -38.60 -21.46 48.30
N ALA A 809 -37.99 -20.35 47.94
CA ALA A 809 -38.59 -19.43 47.00
C ALA A 809 -38.92 -20.25 45.74
N PRO A 810 -40.14 -20.20 45.19
CA PRO A 810 -40.40 -20.79 43.90
C PRO A 810 -39.53 -20.04 42.89
N ARG A 811 -38.40 -20.66 42.52
CA ARG A 811 -37.65 -20.28 41.32
C ARG A 811 -38.63 -20.47 40.17
N PHE A 812 -38.95 -19.39 39.46
CA PHE A 812 -39.48 -19.53 38.12
C PHE A 812 -38.35 -20.11 37.27
N GLU A 813 -38.40 -21.42 37.07
CA GLU A 813 -37.69 -22.10 35.99
C GLU A 813 -38.22 -21.54 34.66
N ILE A 814 -37.60 -20.47 34.20
CA ILE A 814 -37.61 -20.14 32.78
C ILE A 814 -36.19 -20.47 32.30
N GLU A 815 -36.12 -21.52 31.48
CA GLU A 815 -34.97 -21.98 30.68
C GLU A 815 -33.99 -23.05 31.21
N GLU A 816 -34.31 -23.85 32.24
CA GLU A 816 -33.60 -25.15 32.37
C GLU A 816 -34.11 -26.19 31.37
N GLU A 817 -35.35 -26.09 30.87
CA GLU A 817 -35.88 -27.02 29.86
C GLU A 817 -35.35 -26.75 28.43
N ALA A 818 -34.94 -25.51 28.12
CA ALA A 818 -34.32 -25.15 26.85
C ALA A 818 -32.83 -25.55 26.84
N ALA A 819 -32.10 -25.30 27.93
CA ALA A 819 -30.72 -25.75 28.11
C ALA A 819 -30.64 -27.29 28.20
N ALA A 820 -31.60 -27.95 28.87
CA ALA A 820 -31.69 -29.41 28.90
C ALA A 820 -32.10 -30.00 27.54
N ARG A 821 -32.99 -29.36 26.76
CA ARG A 821 -33.31 -29.82 25.39
C ARG A 821 -32.14 -29.66 24.42
N VAL A 822 -31.35 -28.59 24.53
CA VAL A 822 -30.11 -28.43 23.74
C VAL A 822 -29.05 -29.45 24.17
N ALA A 823 -28.90 -29.72 25.47
CA ALA A 823 -28.01 -30.77 25.99
C ALA A 823 -28.47 -32.19 25.62
N THR A 824 -29.78 -32.43 25.51
CA THR A 824 -30.35 -33.73 25.13
C THR A 824 -30.32 -33.94 23.61
N LEU A 825 -30.42 -32.87 22.81
CA LEU A 825 -30.20 -32.91 21.36
C LEU A 825 -28.71 -33.08 21.01
N ALA A 826 -27.80 -32.48 21.79
CA ALA A 826 -26.35 -32.71 21.65
C ALA A 826 -25.93 -34.15 22.02
N ARG A 827 -26.70 -34.85 22.88
CA ARG A 827 -26.46 -36.26 23.25
C ARG A 827 -27.16 -37.28 22.32
N ARG A 828 -27.93 -36.83 21.32
CA ARG A 828 -28.62 -37.69 20.34
C ARG A 828 -28.00 -37.68 18.94
N ALA A 829 -26.78 -37.18 18.79
CA ALA A 829 -25.98 -37.53 17.62
C ALA A 829 -25.60 -39.03 17.73
N PRO A 830 -25.91 -39.88 16.73
CA PRO A 830 -25.51 -41.27 16.76
C PRO A 830 -23.97 -41.33 16.78
N ALA A 831 -23.44 -42.07 17.76
CA ALA A 831 -22.03 -42.43 17.81
C ALA A 831 -21.65 -43.06 16.46
N ARG A 832 -20.73 -42.43 15.73
CA ARG A 832 -20.00 -43.09 14.66
C ARG A 832 -19.04 -44.06 15.32
N ASP A 833 -19.26 -45.35 15.08
CA ASP A 833 -18.33 -46.43 15.41
C ASP A 833 -16.92 -46.11 14.88
N PRO A 834 -15.88 -46.30 15.70
CA PRO A 834 -14.50 -46.18 15.25
C PRO A 834 -13.93 -47.57 14.94
N GLU A 835 -14.55 -48.35 14.05
CA GLU A 835 -13.97 -49.59 13.52
C GLU A 835 -14.50 -49.86 12.10
N ASP A 836 -13.75 -49.41 11.09
CA ASP A 836 -13.40 -50.20 9.91
C ASP A 836 -12.44 -49.39 9.03
N GLY A 837 -11.23 -49.91 8.85
CA GLY A 837 -10.17 -49.31 8.04
C GLY A 837 -10.24 -49.72 6.57
N ALA A 838 -9.74 -48.83 5.71
CA ALA A 838 -8.95 -49.11 4.50
C ALA A 838 -8.43 -47.78 3.93
#